data_AF-A0A6A8A0R6-F1
#
_entry.id   AF-A0A6A8A0R6-F1
#
_cell.length_a   1.000
_cell.length_b   1.000
_cell.length_c   1.000
_cell.angle_alpha   90.00
_cell.angle_beta   90.00
_cell.angle_gamma   90.00
#
_symmetry.space_group_name_H-M   'P 1'
#
loop_
_entity.id
_entity.type
_entity.pdbx_description
1 polymer ?
#
loop_
_entity_poly.entity_id
_entity_poly.type
_entity_poly.pdbx_seq_one_letter_code
_entity_poly.pdbx_strand_id
1 'polypeptide(L)'
;ETRAEIVDRIVADWANARRDLLQKSADGEHPGRLRGDELLVLAHTNDDVRKLNEALRQVMIGEGALAGAREFQTARGLREFAAGDRIIFLENARFVEPRARRLGPQYVKNGMLGTVVSTGDRRGDTLLSVRLDSGRDVVISQDSYRNVDHGYAATIHKSQGSTVDRTFVLATGMMDQHLTYVAMTRHRDRADLYAAKEDFEAKPEWGRKPRVDHAAGVTGELVKEGMAKFRPNDEDADESPYADIRTDDGTVHRLWGVSLPKALKDAGVAEGDTITLRKDGVERVKVQVPIVDAQTGEKRFEERQVDRNVWSASQLETAAARQERIERESHRPQLFAALVERLSRSGAKTTTLDFEGEAGYQAQARDFARRRGLYHLSLVAAGMEAEVLRRWAGIAEKRERVAKLWERASVALGFAIERERRVAYNEERTETLSTGIPSDGKYLVPPTTTFSRSVAEDARLAQLSSQRWKEREAILHPVLAKIYRDPDGALSALNALASDAAIEPRKLAEDLGLAPDRLGRLRGSELVVDGRAARDERTAATVALSELLPLARAHATEFRRNAERFGIREQQRRAHMALSVPALSKTAMARLVEIEAVRERGGDDAYRTAFAFAVEDRLLVQEVKAVNEALTARFGWSAFTAKADVIAERNIAERMPEDLAPERREKLTRLFAVIRR
;
A
#
# COMPACT_ATOMS: atom_id res chain seq x y z
N GLU A 1 11.58 -1.90 28.48
CA GLU A 1 10.50 -2.87 28.75
C GLU A 1 10.29 -3.71 27.49
N THR A 2 10.25 -5.04 27.65
CA THR A 2 9.89 -5.98 26.59
C THR A 2 8.39 -5.92 26.30
N ARG A 3 7.94 -6.47 25.17
CA ARG A 3 6.51 -6.51 24.84
C ARG A 3 5.69 -7.30 25.84
N ALA A 4 6.25 -8.37 26.41
CA ALA A 4 5.60 -9.15 27.46
C ALA A 4 5.38 -8.29 28.73
N GLU A 5 6.43 -7.58 29.19
CA GLU A 5 6.34 -6.67 30.34
C GLU A 5 5.32 -5.56 30.12
N ILE A 6 5.24 -5.02 28.89
CA ILE A 6 4.23 -4.02 28.55
C ILE A 6 2.82 -4.60 28.59
N VAL A 7 2.60 -5.81 28.09
CA VAL A 7 1.30 -6.49 28.18
C VAL A 7 0.90 -6.67 29.64
N ASP A 8 1.81 -7.13 30.49
CA ASP A 8 1.56 -7.30 31.93
C ASP A 8 1.25 -5.96 32.60
N ARG A 9 1.96 -4.89 32.22
CA ARG A 9 1.70 -3.53 32.70
C ARG A 9 0.33 -3.01 32.28
N ILE A 10 -0.08 -3.22 31.03
CA ILE A 10 -1.43 -2.87 30.56
C ILE A 10 -2.47 -3.61 31.40
N VAL A 11 -2.27 -4.90 31.65
CA VAL A 11 -3.19 -5.73 32.44
C VAL A 11 -3.28 -5.21 33.88
N ALA A 12 -2.15 -4.86 34.51
CA ALA A 12 -2.11 -4.31 35.85
C ALA A 12 -2.79 -2.93 35.95
N ASP A 13 -2.50 -2.03 35.01
CA ASP A 13 -3.10 -0.69 34.96
C ASP A 13 -4.60 -0.75 34.68
N TRP A 14 -5.03 -1.66 33.80
CA TRP A 14 -6.44 -1.93 33.55
C TRP A 14 -7.14 -2.47 34.81
N ALA A 15 -6.52 -3.42 35.53
CA ALA A 15 -7.07 -3.98 36.76
C ALA A 15 -7.21 -2.91 37.86
N ASN A 16 -6.18 -2.05 38.02
CA ASN A 16 -6.23 -0.91 38.93
C ASN A 16 -7.37 0.05 38.55
N ALA A 17 -7.47 0.43 37.28
CA ALA A 17 -8.53 1.31 36.79
C ALA A 17 -9.93 0.72 37.02
N ARG A 18 -10.09 -0.59 36.83
CA ARG A 18 -11.33 -1.30 37.11
C ARG A 18 -11.70 -1.24 38.59
N ARG A 19 -10.74 -1.50 39.49
CA ARG A 19 -10.95 -1.40 40.94
C ARG A 19 -11.34 0.00 41.37
N ASP A 20 -10.67 1.02 40.84
CA ASP A 20 -11.00 2.43 41.11
C ASP A 20 -12.42 2.78 40.66
N LEU A 21 -12.83 2.31 39.48
CA LEU A 21 -14.18 2.54 38.96
C LEU A 21 -15.24 1.81 39.80
N LEU A 22 -14.97 0.59 40.24
CA LEU A 22 -15.87 -0.15 41.12
C LEU A 22 -16.00 0.49 42.51
N GLN A 23 -14.90 1.03 43.05
CA GLN A 23 -14.95 1.78 44.31
C GLN A 23 -15.77 3.06 44.16
N LYS A 24 -15.60 3.80 43.06
CA LYS A 24 -16.40 5.00 42.76
C LYS A 24 -17.87 4.67 42.50
N SER A 25 -18.18 3.53 41.89
CA SER A 25 -19.57 3.14 41.60
C SER A 25 -20.31 2.59 42.81
N ALA A 26 -19.58 2.08 43.83
CA ALA A 26 -20.16 1.64 45.09
C ALA A 26 -20.93 2.76 45.83
N ASP A 27 -20.59 4.03 45.56
CA ASP A 27 -21.23 5.21 46.14
C ASP A 27 -22.40 5.77 45.29
N GLY A 28 -22.78 5.12 44.17
CA GLY A 28 -23.78 5.59 43.20
C GLY A 28 -25.04 4.72 43.04
N GLU A 29 -25.92 5.05 42.08
CA GLU A 29 -27.22 4.37 41.85
C GLU A 29 -27.13 2.86 41.50
N HIS A 30 -25.97 2.37 41.07
CA HIS A 30 -25.74 0.96 40.68
C HIS A 30 -24.47 0.41 41.36
N PRO A 31 -24.53 0.09 42.67
CA PRO A 31 -23.34 -0.25 43.45
C PRO A 31 -22.65 -1.52 42.92
N GLY A 32 -21.37 -1.39 42.60
CA GLY A 32 -20.50 -2.52 42.26
C GLY A 32 -20.63 -3.08 40.84
N ARG A 33 -21.28 -2.37 39.90
CA ARG A 33 -21.38 -2.80 38.50
C ARG A 33 -20.93 -1.72 37.52
N LEU A 34 -20.07 -2.10 36.57
CA LEU A 34 -19.65 -1.26 35.45
C LEU A 34 -20.68 -1.31 34.31
N ARG A 35 -20.85 -0.20 33.60
CA ARG A 35 -21.73 -0.03 32.43
C ARG A 35 -21.24 -0.81 31.22
N GLY A 36 -19.93 -1.04 31.14
CA GLY A 36 -19.26 -1.80 30.08
C GLY A 36 -18.52 -0.91 29.08
N ASP A 37 -18.86 0.37 28.96
CA ASP A 37 -18.18 1.32 28.08
C ASP A 37 -17.07 2.13 28.77
N GLU A 38 -16.66 1.78 29.99
CA GLU A 38 -15.64 2.54 30.71
C GLU A 38 -14.20 2.22 30.28
N LEU A 39 -13.89 0.95 30.00
CA LEU A 39 -12.51 0.48 29.75
C LEU A 39 -12.42 -0.34 28.46
N LEU A 40 -11.46 -0.03 27.59
CA LEU A 40 -11.14 -0.86 26.42
C LEU A 40 -9.64 -0.88 26.14
N VAL A 41 -9.11 -2.07 25.88
CA VAL A 41 -7.73 -2.23 25.42
C VAL A 41 -7.70 -2.33 23.88
N LEU A 42 -6.81 -1.58 23.24
CA LEU A 42 -6.66 -1.53 21.79
C LEU A 42 -5.27 -2.03 21.39
N ALA A 43 -5.24 -2.91 20.40
CA ALA A 43 -3.99 -3.36 19.78
C ALA A 43 -4.13 -3.43 18.27
N HIS A 44 -3.00 -3.45 17.55
CA HIS A 44 -3.02 -3.52 16.09
C HIS A 44 -3.29 -4.95 15.57
N THR A 45 -2.63 -5.97 16.15
CA THR A 45 -2.70 -7.35 15.63
C THR A 45 -3.74 -8.21 16.36
N ASN A 46 -4.30 -9.21 15.66
CA ASN A 46 -5.23 -10.17 16.28
C ASN A 46 -4.53 -11.07 17.33
N ASP A 47 -3.23 -11.32 17.19
CA ASP A 47 -2.48 -12.14 18.16
C ASP A 47 -2.31 -11.40 19.49
N ASP A 48 -1.98 -10.11 19.45
CA ASP A 48 -1.91 -9.27 20.66
C ASP A 48 -3.28 -9.17 21.32
N VAL A 49 -4.34 -8.95 20.54
CA VAL A 49 -5.71 -8.90 21.05
C VAL A 49 -6.09 -10.21 21.73
N ARG A 50 -5.69 -11.37 21.19
CA ARG A 50 -5.95 -12.66 21.81
C ARG A 50 -5.21 -12.79 23.15
N LYS A 51 -3.91 -12.49 23.20
CA LYS A 51 -3.10 -12.53 24.43
C LYS A 51 -3.65 -11.60 25.51
N LEU A 52 -4.00 -10.37 25.13
CA LEU A 52 -4.59 -9.38 26.04
C LEU A 52 -5.95 -9.84 26.57
N ASN A 53 -6.83 -10.38 25.71
CA ASN A 53 -8.11 -10.93 26.18
C ASN A 53 -7.92 -12.11 27.14
N GLU A 54 -6.99 -13.02 26.85
CA GLU A 54 -6.66 -14.14 27.73
C GLU A 54 -6.17 -13.64 29.09
N ALA A 55 -5.21 -12.71 29.13
CA ALA A 55 -4.65 -12.16 30.36
C ALA A 55 -5.67 -11.36 31.19
N LEU A 56 -6.45 -10.49 30.54
CA LEU A 56 -7.50 -9.70 31.20
C LEU A 56 -8.61 -10.59 31.77
N ARG A 57 -8.97 -11.67 31.06
CA ARG A 57 -9.93 -12.66 31.58
C ARG A 57 -9.37 -13.38 32.80
N GLN A 58 -8.07 -13.72 32.85
CA GLN A 58 -7.47 -14.32 34.05
C GLN A 58 -7.54 -13.39 35.26
N VAL A 59 -7.37 -12.08 35.07
CA VAL A 59 -7.60 -11.11 36.15
C VAL A 59 -9.06 -11.17 36.63
N MET A 60 -10.02 -11.19 35.72
CA MET A 60 -11.45 -11.29 36.06
C MET A 60 -11.80 -12.58 36.81
N ILE A 61 -11.14 -13.70 36.48
CA ILE A 61 -11.27 -14.97 37.21
C ILE A 61 -10.66 -14.83 38.61
N GLY A 62 -9.44 -14.31 38.72
CA GLY A 62 -8.72 -14.14 39.98
C GLY A 62 -9.42 -13.20 40.96
N GLU A 63 -10.11 -12.17 40.46
CA GLU A 63 -10.94 -11.25 41.26
C GLU A 63 -12.35 -11.80 41.56
N GLY A 64 -12.67 -13.02 41.11
CA GLY A 64 -13.99 -13.65 41.34
C GLY A 64 -15.14 -12.94 40.63
N ALA A 65 -14.85 -12.15 39.59
CA ALA A 65 -15.84 -11.33 38.87
C ALA A 65 -16.63 -12.11 37.82
N LEU A 66 -16.28 -13.37 37.56
CA LEU A 66 -16.92 -14.26 36.58
C LEU A 66 -17.65 -15.40 37.27
N ALA A 67 -18.88 -15.68 36.83
CA ALA A 67 -19.71 -16.75 37.39
C ALA A 67 -20.36 -17.63 36.32
N GLY A 68 -20.54 -18.92 36.63
CA GLY A 68 -21.29 -19.85 35.78
C GLY A 68 -20.69 -20.02 34.38
N ALA A 69 -19.38 -20.26 34.31
CA ALA A 69 -18.69 -20.48 33.05
C ALA A 69 -19.26 -21.68 32.27
N ARG A 70 -19.47 -21.51 30.96
CA ARG A 70 -19.98 -22.54 30.07
C ARG A 70 -19.28 -22.50 28.72
N GLU A 71 -19.10 -23.67 28.15
CA GLU A 71 -18.56 -23.83 26.81
C GLU A 71 -19.60 -23.42 25.75
N PHE A 72 -19.11 -22.69 24.75
CA PHE A 72 -19.87 -22.18 23.62
C PHE A 72 -19.11 -22.42 22.32
N GLN A 73 -19.74 -23.09 21.37
CA GLN A 73 -19.18 -23.30 20.04
C GLN A 73 -19.25 -22.03 19.19
N THR A 74 -18.14 -21.28 19.11
CA THR A 74 -18.01 -20.14 18.20
C THR A 74 -17.59 -20.62 16.80
N ALA A 75 -17.74 -19.76 15.78
CA ALA A 75 -17.25 -20.05 14.43
C ALA A 75 -15.72 -20.13 14.35
N ARG A 76 -15.00 -19.66 15.38
CA ARG A 76 -13.53 -19.70 15.48
C ARG A 76 -13.04 -20.82 16.39
N GLY A 77 -13.93 -21.68 16.87
CA GLY A 77 -13.61 -22.78 17.78
C GLY A 77 -14.39 -22.72 19.10
N LEU A 78 -14.16 -23.72 19.94
CA LEU A 78 -14.74 -23.80 21.27
C LEU A 78 -14.17 -22.72 22.17
N ARG A 79 -15.03 -21.99 22.88
CA ARG A 79 -14.62 -20.96 23.87
C ARG A 79 -15.51 -21.03 25.10
N GLU A 80 -14.97 -20.59 26.22
CA GLU A 80 -15.71 -20.51 27.47
C GLU A 80 -16.14 -19.06 27.75
N PHE A 81 -17.42 -18.88 28.08
CA PHE A 81 -17.98 -17.61 28.51
C PHE A 81 -18.64 -17.76 29.89
N ALA A 82 -18.50 -16.74 30.72
CA ALA A 82 -19.08 -16.63 32.05
C ALA A 82 -19.96 -15.38 32.17
N ALA A 83 -20.91 -15.38 33.10
CA ALA A 83 -21.59 -14.14 33.47
C ALA A 83 -20.55 -13.14 34.00
N GLY A 84 -20.61 -11.90 33.50
CA GLY A 84 -19.60 -10.87 33.72
C GLY A 84 -18.60 -10.73 32.57
N ASP A 85 -18.52 -11.69 31.64
CA ASP A 85 -17.57 -11.60 30.52
C ASP A 85 -17.92 -10.44 29.58
N ARG A 86 -16.89 -9.72 29.15
CA ARG A 86 -16.97 -8.77 28.04
C ARG A 86 -16.81 -9.51 26.72
N ILE A 87 -17.72 -9.28 25.78
CA ILE A 87 -17.70 -9.95 24.47
C ILE A 87 -17.86 -8.96 23.30
N ILE A 88 -17.39 -9.39 22.12
CA ILE A 88 -17.51 -8.65 20.87
C ILE A 88 -18.22 -9.50 19.80
N PHE A 89 -19.14 -8.87 19.06
CA PHE A 89 -19.80 -9.47 17.90
C PHE A 89 -18.94 -9.27 16.65
N LEU A 90 -18.75 -10.33 15.86
CA LEU A 90 -17.79 -10.36 14.74
C LEU A 90 -18.46 -10.34 13.36
N GLU A 91 -19.78 -10.43 13.30
CA GLU A 91 -20.56 -10.45 12.07
C GLU A 91 -21.87 -9.66 12.21
N ASN A 92 -22.26 -8.98 11.13
CA ASN A 92 -23.59 -8.38 11.01
C ASN A 92 -24.63 -9.48 10.80
N ALA A 93 -25.58 -9.63 11.73
CA ALA A 93 -26.62 -10.64 11.60
C ALA A 93 -27.97 -10.15 12.10
N ARG A 94 -29.02 -10.67 11.45
CA ARG A 94 -30.40 -10.62 11.89
C ARG A 94 -30.87 -12.04 12.12
N PHE A 95 -31.26 -12.37 13.35
CA PHE A 95 -31.68 -13.72 13.70
C PHE A 95 -32.80 -13.70 14.74
N VAL A 96 -33.48 -14.83 14.93
CA VAL A 96 -34.48 -15.02 15.98
C VAL A 96 -33.98 -16.16 16.85
N GLU A 97 -34.00 -15.98 18.17
CA GLU A 97 -33.64 -17.03 19.13
C GLU A 97 -34.93 -17.66 19.67
N PRO A 98 -35.24 -18.92 19.33
CA PRO A 98 -36.47 -19.59 19.75
C PRO A 98 -36.67 -19.65 21.26
N ARG A 99 -35.59 -19.68 22.06
CA ARG A 99 -35.61 -19.69 23.52
C ARG A 99 -35.86 -18.29 24.11
N ALA A 100 -35.74 -17.22 23.30
CA ALA A 100 -35.95 -15.83 23.69
C ALA A 100 -37.06 -15.15 22.87
N ARG A 101 -38.21 -15.82 22.68
CA ARG A 101 -39.33 -15.32 21.85
C ARG A 101 -39.79 -13.89 22.18
N ARG A 102 -39.67 -13.46 23.44
CA ARG A 102 -40.06 -12.12 23.90
C ARG A 102 -39.25 -10.99 23.26
N LEU A 103 -38.03 -11.27 22.80
CA LEU A 103 -37.15 -10.27 22.16
C LEU A 103 -37.41 -10.09 20.66
N GLY A 104 -38.18 -11.00 20.03
CA GLY A 104 -38.43 -10.96 18.58
C GLY A 104 -37.15 -11.10 17.74
N PRO A 105 -37.13 -10.56 16.50
CA PRO A 105 -35.93 -10.50 15.66
C PRO A 105 -34.86 -9.60 16.27
N GLN A 106 -33.67 -10.16 16.47
CA GLN A 106 -32.52 -9.51 17.06
C GLN A 106 -31.54 -9.07 15.97
N TYR A 107 -30.86 -7.95 16.20
CA TYR A 107 -29.93 -7.35 15.23
C TYR A 107 -28.63 -7.00 15.92
N VAL A 108 -27.54 -7.62 15.45
CA VAL A 108 -26.18 -7.36 15.91
C VAL A 108 -25.33 -6.90 14.74
N LYS A 109 -24.37 -6.01 15.01
CA LYS A 109 -23.39 -5.54 14.04
C LYS A 109 -22.00 -6.00 14.45
N ASN A 110 -21.16 -6.27 13.47
CA ASN A 110 -19.73 -6.48 13.67
C ASN A 110 -19.12 -5.26 14.38
N GLY A 111 -18.38 -5.52 15.46
CA GLY A 111 -17.79 -4.51 16.32
C GLY A 111 -18.66 -4.09 17.51
N MET A 112 -19.91 -4.56 17.61
CA MET A 112 -20.71 -4.31 18.82
C MET A 112 -20.09 -5.02 20.02
N LEU A 113 -20.02 -4.31 21.14
CA LEU A 113 -19.59 -4.83 22.43
C LEU A 113 -20.78 -5.02 23.38
N GLY A 114 -20.64 -5.96 24.30
CA GLY A 114 -21.62 -6.20 25.34
C GLY A 114 -21.06 -7.04 26.48
N THR A 115 -21.81 -7.09 27.57
CA THR A 115 -21.46 -7.82 28.78
C THR A 115 -22.43 -8.98 28.98
N VAL A 116 -21.90 -10.19 29.18
CA VAL A 116 -22.70 -11.39 29.43
C VAL A 116 -23.37 -11.28 30.79
N VAL A 117 -24.69 -11.37 30.81
CA VAL A 117 -25.53 -11.33 32.02
C VAL A 117 -25.78 -12.73 32.55
N SER A 118 -25.99 -13.70 31.66
CA SER A 118 -26.14 -15.11 32.02
C SER A 118 -25.69 -16.01 30.87
N THR A 119 -25.28 -17.23 31.18
CA THR A 119 -24.71 -18.20 30.22
C THR A 119 -25.58 -19.44 30.02
N GLY A 120 -26.64 -19.59 30.81
CA GLY A 120 -27.56 -20.71 30.74
C GLY A 120 -29.02 -20.29 30.73
N ASP A 121 -29.88 -21.17 30.22
CA ASP A 121 -31.33 -21.04 30.29
C ASP A 121 -31.92 -21.75 31.54
N ARG A 122 -33.25 -21.73 31.69
CA ARG A 122 -33.95 -22.40 32.81
C ARG A 122 -33.78 -23.93 32.82
N ARG A 123 -33.32 -24.53 31.72
CA ARG A 123 -33.09 -25.97 31.56
C ARG A 123 -31.62 -26.34 31.72
N GLY A 124 -30.73 -25.35 31.81
CA GLY A 124 -29.30 -25.54 31.92
C GLY A 124 -28.59 -25.69 30.57
N ASP A 125 -29.26 -25.43 29.45
CA ASP A 125 -28.64 -25.41 28.13
C ASP A 125 -27.79 -24.14 27.94
N THR A 126 -26.71 -24.21 27.18
CA THR A 126 -25.87 -23.04 26.86
C THR A 126 -26.67 -21.98 26.09
N LEU A 127 -26.89 -20.84 26.72
CA LEU A 127 -27.61 -19.70 26.18
C LEU A 127 -27.01 -18.41 26.74
N LEU A 128 -26.37 -17.60 25.90
CA LEU A 128 -25.75 -16.36 26.34
C LEU A 128 -26.76 -15.22 26.26
N SER A 129 -27.11 -14.65 27.41
CA SER A 129 -27.84 -13.38 27.49
C SER A 129 -26.84 -12.25 27.68
N VAL A 130 -26.86 -11.28 26.79
CA VAL A 130 -25.83 -10.23 26.66
C VAL A 130 -26.51 -8.87 26.72
N ARG A 131 -26.05 -8.00 27.62
CA ARG A 131 -26.41 -6.59 27.64
C ARG A 131 -25.44 -5.82 26.74
N LEU A 132 -25.91 -5.30 25.61
CA LEU A 132 -25.10 -4.43 24.74
C LEU A 132 -24.86 -3.08 25.40
N ASP A 133 -23.79 -2.39 25.02
CA ASP A 133 -23.50 -1.02 25.49
C ASP A 133 -24.58 -0.02 25.12
N SER A 134 -25.30 -0.29 24.02
CA SER A 134 -26.50 0.48 23.64
C SER A 134 -27.67 0.35 24.62
N GLY A 135 -27.53 -0.44 25.70
CA GLY A 135 -28.56 -0.72 26.69
C GLY A 135 -29.53 -1.86 26.32
N ARG A 136 -29.51 -2.33 25.07
CA ARG A 136 -30.37 -3.42 24.56
C ARG A 136 -29.86 -4.80 24.99
N ASP A 137 -30.78 -5.71 25.30
CA ASP A 137 -30.48 -7.12 25.53
C ASP A 137 -30.48 -7.91 24.22
N VAL A 138 -29.52 -8.82 24.10
CA VAL A 138 -29.42 -9.80 23.01
C VAL A 138 -29.20 -11.18 23.61
N VAL A 139 -29.93 -12.18 23.14
CA VAL A 139 -29.79 -13.57 23.55
C VAL A 139 -29.35 -14.40 22.35
N ILE A 140 -28.25 -15.14 22.51
CA ILE A 140 -27.67 -16.01 21.48
C ILE A 140 -27.46 -17.43 21.98
N SER A 141 -27.75 -18.39 21.12
CA SER A 141 -27.35 -19.79 21.26
C SER A 141 -26.33 -20.17 20.18
N GLN A 142 -25.74 -21.35 20.32
CA GLN A 142 -24.87 -21.91 19.30
C GLN A 142 -25.60 -22.15 17.97
N ASP A 143 -26.92 -22.23 17.96
CA ASP A 143 -27.72 -22.45 16.74
C ASP A 143 -28.14 -21.12 16.08
N SER A 144 -28.31 -20.06 16.88
CA SER A 144 -28.75 -18.75 16.37
C SER A 144 -27.61 -17.88 15.87
N TYR A 145 -26.46 -17.85 16.57
CA TYR A 145 -25.34 -16.96 16.24
C TYR A 145 -24.02 -17.45 16.84
N ARG A 146 -23.00 -17.65 16.01
CA ARG A 146 -21.68 -18.22 16.42
C ARG A 146 -20.50 -17.24 16.36
N ASN A 147 -20.70 -16.04 15.83
CA ASN A 147 -19.60 -15.13 15.48
C ASN A 147 -19.29 -14.16 16.64
N VAL A 148 -18.86 -14.72 17.78
CA VAL A 148 -18.58 -14.00 19.02
C VAL A 148 -17.17 -14.33 19.55
N ASP A 149 -16.53 -13.37 20.23
CA ASP A 149 -15.23 -13.54 20.90
C ASP A 149 -15.18 -12.72 22.19
N HIS A 150 -14.13 -12.88 23.01
CA HIS A 150 -13.88 -12.00 24.15
C HIS A 150 -13.60 -10.56 23.69
N GLY A 151 -14.10 -9.59 24.44
CA GLY A 151 -14.15 -8.17 24.08
C GLY A 151 -13.47 -7.23 25.08
N TYR A 152 -12.59 -7.74 25.95
CA TYR A 152 -11.78 -6.90 26.84
C TYR A 152 -10.74 -6.08 26.06
N ALA A 153 -10.20 -6.70 25.00
CA ALA A 153 -9.34 -6.07 24.02
C ALA A 153 -9.92 -6.21 22.61
N ALA A 154 -9.71 -5.19 21.76
CA ALA A 154 -10.16 -5.17 20.38
C ALA A 154 -9.08 -4.62 19.44
N THR A 155 -9.17 -4.94 18.14
CA THR A 155 -8.27 -4.33 17.17
C THR A 155 -8.68 -2.88 16.89
N ILE A 156 -7.70 -2.01 16.61
CA ILE A 156 -7.93 -0.59 16.30
C ILE A 156 -8.94 -0.41 15.14
N HIS A 157 -8.89 -1.28 14.13
CA HIS A 157 -9.83 -1.25 13.01
C HIS A 157 -11.28 -1.64 13.39
N LYS A 158 -11.47 -2.44 14.45
CA LYS A 158 -12.78 -2.93 14.88
C LYS A 158 -13.45 -2.04 15.91
N SER A 159 -12.69 -1.18 16.59
CA SER A 159 -13.22 -0.19 17.54
C SER A 159 -13.67 1.11 16.86
N GLN A 160 -13.58 1.22 15.54
CA GLN A 160 -13.99 2.41 14.79
C GLN A 160 -15.48 2.71 15.01
N GLY A 161 -15.76 3.85 15.66
CA GLY A 161 -17.12 4.31 16.01
C GLY A 161 -17.57 3.94 17.44
N SER A 162 -16.75 3.22 18.22
CA SER A 162 -16.94 3.06 19.66
C SER A 162 -16.21 4.17 20.42
N THR A 163 -16.85 4.70 21.47
CA THR A 163 -16.27 5.70 22.37
C THR A 163 -16.40 5.17 23.78
N VAL A 164 -15.26 5.03 24.47
CA VAL A 164 -15.17 4.53 25.85
C VAL A 164 -14.54 5.58 26.76
N ASP A 165 -14.72 5.49 28.07
CA ASP A 165 -14.20 6.54 28.97
C ASP A 165 -12.66 6.53 29.02
N ARG A 166 -12.04 5.36 29.16
CA ARG A 166 -10.58 5.18 29.18
C ARG A 166 -10.09 4.08 28.24
N THR A 167 -9.05 4.39 27.47
CA THR A 167 -8.40 3.44 26.55
C THR A 167 -6.96 3.13 26.95
N PHE A 168 -6.56 1.87 26.72
CA PHE A 168 -5.18 1.41 26.86
C PHE A 168 -4.71 0.93 25.50
N VAL A 169 -3.75 1.63 24.89
CA VAL A 169 -3.32 1.37 23.51
C VAL A 169 -1.94 0.73 23.53
N LEU A 170 -1.83 -0.49 23.00
CA LEU A 170 -0.54 -1.12 22.71
C LEU A 170 -0.02 -0.60 21.37
N ALA A 171 0.98 0.28 21.43
CA ALA A 171 1.68 0.82 20.28
C ALA A 171 2.58 -0.24 19.64
N THR A 172 2.61 -0.29 18.32
CA THR A 172 3.51 -1.18 17.57
C THR A 172 4.17 -0.42 16.42
N GLY A 173 5.37 -0.85 16.02
CA GLY A 173 6.09 -0.32 14.85
C GLY A 173 5.28 -0.34 13.55
N MET A 174 4.26 -1.20 13.41
CA MET A 174 3.34 -1.23 12.27
C MET A 174 2.36 -0.05 12.18
N MET A 175 2.15 0.70 13.26
CA MET A 175 1.13 1.75 13.28
C MET A 175 1.58 2.97 12.46
N ASP A 176 0.64 3.51 11.70
CA ASP A 176 0.79 4.74 10.93
C ASP A 176 0.01 5.90 11.60
N GLN A 177 0.06 7.08 10.99
CA GLN A 177 -0.64 8.26 11.50
C GLN A 177 -2.15 8.03 11.64
N HIS A 178 -2.79 7.31 10.71
CA HIS A 178 -4.22 7.07 10.74
C HIS A 178 -4.62 6.09 11.85
N LEU A 179 -3.90 4.98 11.99
CA LEU A 179 -4.11 4.01 13.06
C LEU A 179 -3.89 4.62 14.43
N THR A 180 -2.84 5.43 14.57
CA THR A 180 -2.53 6.15 15.81
C THR A 180 -3.65 7.13 16.14
N TYR A 181 -4.08 7.94 15.18
CA TYR A 181 -5.19 8.86 15.36
C TYR A 181 -6.48 8.11 15.77
N VAL A 182 -6.82 7.05 15.05
CA VAL A 182 -8.01 6.23 15.33
C VAL A 182 -7.95 5.60 16.72
N ALA A 183 -6.80 5.11 17.18
CA ALA A 183 -6.66 4.49 18.49
C ALA A 183 -6.73 5.53 19.62
N MET A 184 -6.02 6.65 19.46
CA MET A 184 -5.91 7.70 20.46
C MET A 184 -7.19 8.51 20.61
N THR A 185 -8.11 8.51 19.63
CA THR A 185 -9.37 9.28 19.68
C THR A 185 -10.59 8.46 20.12
N ARG A 186 -10.40 7.26 20.69
CA ARG A 186 -11.50 6.42 21.20
C ARG A 186 -11.91 6.73 22.64
N HIS A 187 -11.10 7.47 23.39
CA HIS A 187 -11.38 7.82 24.78
C HIS A 187 -12.27 9.06 24.90
N ARG A 188 -13.05 9.16 25.99
CA ARG A 188 -13.70 10.40 26.43
C ARG A 188 -12.83 11.16 27.43
N ASP A 189 -12.23 10.43 28.37
CA ASP A 189 -11.56 11.01 29.53
C ASP A 189 -10.05 10.81 29.52
N ARG A 190 -9.58 9.59 29.17
CA ARG A 190 -8.14 9.28 29.20
C ARG A 190 -7.71 8.22 28.18
N ALA A 191 -6.58 8.44 27.51
CA ALA A 191 -5.88 7.43 26.74
C ALA A 191 -4.47 7.23 27.26
N ASP A 192 -4.10 5.98 27.54
CA ASP A 192 -2.76 5.57 27.93
C ASP A 192 -2.12 4.82 26.75
N LEU A 193 -0.99 5.33 26.24
CA LEU A 193 -0.22 4.70 25.14
C LEU A 193 0.98 3.94 25.72
N TYR A 194 1.04 2.65 25.42
CA TYR A 194 2.09 1.76 25.89
C TYR A 194 2.97 1.32 24.73
N ALA A 195 4.30 1.46 24.88
CA ALA A 195 5.25 1.13 23.83
C ALA A 195 6.36 0.23 24.36
N ALA A 196 6.54 -0.93 23.74
CA ALA A 196 7.66 -1.81 24.03
C ALA A 196 8.93 -1.27 23.39
N LYS A 197 10.05 -1.26 24.13
CA LYS A 197 11.31 -0.69 23.63
C LYS A 197 11.76 -1.39 22.35
N GLU A 198 11.68 -2.72 22.34
CA GLU A 198 12.06 -3.56 21.20
C GLU A 198 11.26 -3.31 19.91
N ASP A 199 10.02 -2.81 20.01
CA ASP A 199 9.18 -2.49 18.85
C ASP A 199 9.57 -1.15 18.21
N PHE A 200 10.35 -0.31 18.91
CA PHE A 200 10.71 1.06 18.49
C PHE A 200 12.23 1.33 18.53
N GLU A 201 13.05 0.29 18.72
CA GLU A 201 14.51 0.41 18.62
C GLU A 201 14.97 0.67 17.18
N ALA A 202 15.93 1.58 17.02
CA ALA A 202 16.55 1.86 15.72
C ALA A 202 17.36 0.63 15.27
N LYS A 203 16.80 -0.21 14.40
CA LYS A 203 17.52 -1.34 13.82
C LYS A 203 18.57 -0.84 12.82
N PRO A 204 19.87 -1.10 13.04
CA PRO A 204 20.96 -0.59 12.19
C PRO A 204 21.05 -1.25 10.80
N GLU A 205 20.22 -2.26 10.52
CA GLU A 205 20.40 -3.15 9.37
C GLU A 205 20.02 -2.55 8.01
N TRP A 206 19.28 -1.43 7.96
CA TRP A 206 18.82 -0.88 6.67
C TRP A 206 18.89 0.65 6.58
N GLY A 207 19.91 1.24 7.19
CA GLY A 207 20.31 2.61 6.91
C GLY A 207 21.81 2.67 6.69
N ARG A 208 22.28 2.74 5.44
CA ARG A 208 23.55 3.44 5.20
C ARG A 208 23.38 4.80 5.89
N LYS A 209 24.25 5.15 6.86
CA LYS A 209 24.27 6.50 7.45
C LYS A 209 24.07 7.49 6.30
N PRO A 210 22.97 8.26 6.26
CA PRO A 210 22.74 9.16 5.16
C PRO A 210 23.98 10.03 5.02
N ARG A 211 24.60 10.03 3.83
CA ARG A 211 25.65 11.00 3.56
C ARG A 211 24.99 12.36 3.74
N VAL A 212 25.52 13.14 4.69
CA VAL A 212 25.01 14.48 5.00
C VAL A 212 24.96 15.26 3.69
N ASP A 213 23.76 15.61 3.26
CA ASP A 213 23.59 16.47 2.10
C ASP A 213 23.88 17.90 2.54
N HIS A 214 25.14 18.31 2.33
CA HIS A 214 25.58 19.66 2.66
C HIS A 214 24.81 20.75 1.91
N ALA A 215 24.09 20.43 0.82
CA ALA A 215 23.22 21.36 0.11
C ALA A 215 21.84 21.51 0.78
N ALA A 216 21.33 20.48 1.46
CA ALA A 216 20.10 20.56 2.25
C ALA A 216 20.29 21.33 3.56
N GLY A 217 21.53 21.38 4.07
CA GLY A 217 21.93 22.09 5.28
C GLY A 217 22.07 21.16 6.48
N VAL A 218 23.13 21.35 7.26
CA VAL A 218 23.41 20.59 8.48
C VAL A 218 22.94 21.42 9.67
N THR A 219 21.97 20.90 10.42
CA THR A 219 21.38 21.61 11.56
C THR A 219 21.79 20.95 12.87
N GLY A 220 22.30 21.72 13.83
CA GLY A 220 22.68 21.21 15.13
C GLY A 220 23.37 22.26 16.00
N GLU A 221 23.86 21.84 17.16
CA GLU A 221 24.62 22.68 18.10
C GLU A 221 26.00 22.99 17.54
N LEU A 222 26.38 24.27 17.50
CA LEU A 222 27.76 24.65 17.22
C LEU A 222 28.63 24.31 18.43
N VAL A 223 29.41 23.24 18.33
CA VAL A 223 30.25 22.76 19.43
C VAL A 223 31.56 23.53 19.49
N LYS A 224 32.17 23.77 18.33
CA LYS A 224 33.48 24.38 18.23
C LYS A 224 33.71 24.95 16.84
N GLU A 225 34.38 26.10 16.76
CA GLU A 225 34.98 26.62 15.54
C GLU A 225 36.48 26.83 15.69
N GLY A 226 37.23 26.78 14.59
CA GLY A 226 38.67 27.03 14.64
C GLY A 226 39.41 26.80 13.33
N MET A 227 40.74 26.87 13.39
CA MET A 227 41.64 26.54 12.30
C MET A 227 42.30 25.20 12.57
N ALA A 228 42.31 24.30 11.59
CA ALA A 228 43.01 23.03 11.68
C ALA A 228 43.51 22.56 10.32
N LYS A 229 44.50 21.68 10.29
CA LYS A 229 44.94 21.05 9.05
C LYS A 229 43.88 20.08 8.54
N PHE A 230 43.42 20.26 7.30
CA PHE A 230 42.45 19.37 6.65
C PHE A 230 42.99 17.94 6.48
N ARG A 231 44.31 17.80 6.29
CA ARG A 231 45.03 16.52 6.25
C ARG A 231 46.11 16.53 7.34
N PRO A 232 46.00 15.68 8.38
CA PRO A 232 46.96 15.66 9.48
C PRO A 232 48.39 15.29 9.09
N ASN A 233 48.57 14.55 7.99
CA ASN A 233 49.87 14.01 7.54
C ASN A 233 50.58 14.87 6.47
N ASP A 234 50.08 16.08 6.21
CA ASP A 234 50.62 16.98 5.19
C ASP A 234 51.30 18.18 5.88
N GLU A 235 52.65 18.16 5.94
CA GLU A 235 53.42 19.18 6.68
C GLU A 235 53.35 20.56 6.00
N ASP A 236 53.22 20.60 4.68
CA ASP A 236 53.15 21.80 3.85
C ASP A 236 51.70 22.34 3.64
N ALA A 237 50.68 21.71 4.23
CA ALA A 237 49.29 22.15 4.09
C ALA A 237 48.91 23.29 5.06
N ASP A 238 48.34 24.36 4.51
CA ASP A 238 47.80 25.50 5.26
C ASP A 238 46.63 25.09 6.18
N GLU A 239 46.49 25.77 7.33
CA GLU A 239 45.34 25.59 8.21
C GLU A 239 44.05 26.08 7.55
N SER A 240 43.00 25.25 7.62
CA SER A 240 41.68 25.54 7.04
C SER A 240 40.65 25.77 8.14
N PRO A 241 39.71 26.72 7.97
CA PRO A 241 38.64 26.90 8.94
C PRO A 241 37.68 25.72 8.96
N TYR A 242 37.30 25.31 10.17
CA TYR A 242 36.28 24.29 10.41
C TYR A 242 35.24 24.74 11.44
N ALA A 243 34.07 24.11 11.36
CA ALA A 243 33.02 24.19 12.37
C ALA A 243 32.52 22.77 12.67
N ASP A 244 32.48 22.42 13.95
CA ASP A 244 31.94 21.15 14.46
C ASP A 244 30.48 21.35 14.88
N ILE A 245 29.56 20.69 14.20
CA ILE A 245 28.12 20.71 14.51
C ILE A 245 27.71 19.38 15.14
N ARG A 246 27.07 19.41 16.31
CA ARG A 246 26.42 18.23 16.90
C ARG A 246 24.94 18.20 16.53
N THR A 247 24.57 17.24 15.68
CA THR A 247 23.18 16.98 15.27
C THR A 247 22.39 16.31 16.41
N ASP A 248 21.06 16.32 16.31
CA ASP A 248 20.15 15.78 17.34
C ASP A 248 20.29 14.25 17.54
N ASP A 249 20.93 13.54 16.61
CA ASP A 249 21.29 12.13 16.72
C ASP A 249 22.57 11.90 17.56
N GLY A 250 23.19 12.97 18.07
CA GLY A 250 24.43 12.95 18.86
C GLY A 250 25.70 12.86 18.02
N THR A 251 25.60 12.80 16.68
CA THR A 251 26.76 12.77 15.80
C THR A 251 27.40 14.16 15.71
N VAL A 252 28.74 14.23 15.76
CA VAL A 252 29.48 15.49 15.49
C VAL A 252 29.95 15.49 14.05
N HIS A 253 29.49 16.47 13.28
CA HIS A 253 29.86 16.72 11.89
C HIS A 253 30.87 17.87 11.80
N ARG A 254 32.10 17.56 11.40
CA ARG A 254 33.11 18.57 11.07
C ARG A 254 32.94 19.06 9.64
N LEU A 255 32.60 20.34 9.49
CA LEU A 255 32.45 21.02 8.20
C LEU A 255 33.65 21.92 7.94
N TRP A 256 34.08 21.99 6.69
CA TRP A 256 35.27 22.74 6.27
C TRP A 256 34.92 23.76 5.19
N GLY A 257 35.48 24.96 5.31
CA GLY A 257 35.25 26.01 4.32
C GLY A 257 35.83 27.36 4.71
N VAL A 258 36.49 28.00 3.74
CA VAL A 258 37.13 29.32 3.92
C VAL A 258 36.09 30.42 4.20
N SER A 259 34.84 30.24 3.76
CA SER A 259 33.72 31.14 4.00
C SER A 259 33.01 30.93 5.35
N LEU A 260 33.31 29.86 6.09
CA LEU A 260 32.63 29.54 7.36
C LEU A 260 32.79 30.63 8.43
N PRO A 261 33.99 31.18 8.69
CA PRO A 261 34.14 32.22 9.73
C PRO A 261 33.34 33.48 9.41
N LYS A 262 33.26 33.85 8.12
CA LYS A 262 32.44 34.98 7.68
C LYS A 262 30.95 34.67 7.84
N ALA A 263 30.52 33.48 7.43
CA ALA A 263 29.12 33.06 7.54
C ALA A 263 28.63 33.02 8.99
N LEU A 264 29.43 32.50 9.92
CA LEU A 264 29.09 32.43 11.35
C LEU A 264 29.04 33.83 11.98
N LYS A 265 29.97 34.71 11.62
CA LYS A 265 30.00 36.11 12.07
C LYS A 265 28.82 36.92 11.54
N ASP A 266 28.49 36.78 10.25
CA ASP A 266 27.34 37.47 9.62
C ASP A 266 26.00 37.00 10.23
N ALA A 267 25.94 35.74 10.70
CA ALA A 267 24.77 35.17 11.37
C ALA A 267 24.70 35.45 12.88
N GLY A 268 25.72 36.07 13.48
CA GLY A 268 25.74 36.43 14.91
C GLY A 268 25.73 35.22 15.86
N VAL A 269 26.33 34.10 15.44
CA VAL A 269 26.28 32.82 16.16
C VAL A 269 27.37 32.72 17.22
N ALA A 270 27.07 32.11 18.37
CA ALA A 270 28.04 31.72 19.39
C ALA A 270 28.11 30.19 19.57
N GLU A 271 29.20 29.71 20.18
CA GLU A 271 29.30 28.30 20.60
C GLU A 271 28.15 27.94 21.56
N GLY A 272 27.49 26.80 21.30
CA GLY A 272 26.30 26.33 22.02
C GLY A 272 24.96 26.67 21.35
N ASP A 273 24.93 27.54 20.34
CA ASP A 273 23.71 27.85 19.60
C ASP A 273 23.31 26.73 18.64
N THR A 274 22.00 26.59 18.40
CA THR A 274 21.49 25.71 17.34
C THR A 274 21.52 26.46 16.01
N ILE A 275 22.33 25.97 15.08
CA ILE A 275 22.53 26.58 13.76
C ILE A 275 22.28 25.62 12.62
N THR A 276 21.94 26.17 11.46
CA THR A 276 21.97 25.45 10.18
C THR A 276 23.10 26.00 9.32
N LEU A 277 24.04 25.13 8.91
CA LEU A 277 25.07 25.43 7.92
C LEU A 277 24.71 24.83 6.56
N ARG A 278 24.53 25.67 5.55
CA ARG A 278 24.20 25.24 4.19
C ARG A 278 25.30 25.60 3.20
N LYS A 279 25.63 24.67 2.31
CA LYS A 279 26.53 24.90 1.18
C LYS A 279 25.72 25.49 0.03
N ASP A 280 25.77 26.80 -0.14
CA ASP A 280 25.00 27.53 -1.16
C ASP A 280 25.63 27.54 -2.56
N GLY A 281 26.89 27.10 -2.69
CA GLY A 281 27.54 27.00 -3.99
C GLY A 281 29.02 26.69 -3.94
N VAL A 282 29.65 26.78 -5.12
CA VAL A 282 31.10 26.60 -5.32
C VAL A 282 31.63 27.78 -6.13
N GLU A 283 32.59 28.49 -5.57
CA GLU A 283 33.30 29.60 -6.21
C GLU A 283 34.66 29.12 -6.75
N ARG A 284 34.92 29.32 -8.05
CA ARG A 284 36.19 28.93 -8.67
C ARG A 284 37.25 29.99 -8.44
N VAL A 285 38.30 29.65 -7.70
CA VAL A 285 39.41 30.57 -7.42
C VAL A 285 40.72 29.98 -7.89
N LYS A 286 41.59 30.81 -8.48
CA LYS A 286 42.96 30.42 -8.83
C LYS A 286 43.82 30.46 -7.57
N VAL A 287 44.43 29.33 -7.21
CA VAL A 287 45.36 29.21 -6.09
C VAL A 287 46.72 28.78 -6.63
N GLN A 288 47.78 29.42 -6.17
CA GLN A 288 49.14 29.02 -6.47
C GLN A 288 49.51 27.82 -5.59
N VAL A 289 49.68 26.66 -6.20
CA VAL A 289 50.07 25.44 -5.50
C VAL A 289 51.59 25.28 -5.63
N PRO A 290 52.34 25.15 -4.53
CA PRO A 290 53.75 24.84 -4.58
C PRO A 290 53.94 23.38 -5.04
N ILE A 291 54.62 23.20 -6.17
CA ILE A 291 55.10 21.93 -6.70
C ILE A 291 56.59 21.86 -6.38
N VAL A 292 56.97 20.90 -5.56
CA VAL A 292 58.36 20.62 -5.23
C VAL A 292 58.91 19.70 -6.32
N ASP A 293 59.94 20.15 -7.03
CA ASP A 293 60.62 19.31 -8.02
C ASP A 293 61.41 18.20 -7.31
N ALA A 294 61.09 16.95 -7.62
CA ALA A 294 61.61 15.77 -6.93
C ALA A 294 63.13 15.56 -7.10
N GLN A 295 63.77 16.26 -8.05
CA GLN A 295 65.22 16.14 -8.30
C GLN A 295 66.04 17.30 -7.75
N THR A 296 65.45 18.49 -7.57
CA THR A 296 66.18 19.71 -7.16
C THR A 296 65.72 20.29 -5.83
N GLY A 297 64.56 19.88 -5.31
CA GLY A 297 63.98 20.42 -4.07
C GLY A 297 63.49 21.86 -4.18
N GLU A 298 63.53 22.47 -5.37
CA GLU A 298 63.07 23.84 -5.61
C GLU A 298 61.53 23.89 -5.67
N LYS A 299 60.94 24.87 -4.96
CA LYS A 299 59.49 25.12 -4.93
C LYS A 299 59.09 25.96 -6.16
N ARG A 300 58.38 25.37 -7.12
CA ARG A 300 57.71 26.10 -8.22
C ARG A 300 56.24 26.29 -7.90
N PHE A 301 55.73 27.50 -8.05
CA PHE A 301 54.30 27.79 -7.84
C PHE A 301 53.56 27.69 -9.17
N GLU A 302 52.55 26.81 -9.26
CA GLU A 302 51.67 26.68 -10.43
C GLU A 302 50.27 27.20 -10.08
N GLU A 303 49.71 28.06 -10.94
CA GLU A 303 48.32 28.51 -10.79
C GLU A 303 47.34 27.40 -11.15
N ARG A 304 46.64 26.87 -10.14
CA ARG A 304 45.60 25.86 -10.31
C ARG A 304 44.24 26.43 -9.97
N GLN A 305 43.24 26.16 -10.82
CA GLN A 305 41.85 26.48 -10.49
C GLN A 305 41.34 25.47 -9.46
N VAL A 306 40.87 25.97 -8.31
CA VAL A 306 40.27 25.17 -7.25
C VAL A 306 38.87 25.67 -6.92
N ASP A 307 38.00 24.70 -6.63
CA ASP A 307 36.61 24.91 -6.27
C ASP A 307 36.50 25.19 -4.76
N ARG A 308 36.03 26.38 -4.38
CA ARG A 308 35.85 26.81 -2.98
C ARG A 308 34.38 26.75 -2.58
N ASN A 309 34.05 26.07 -1.50
CA ASN A 309 32.67 26.01 -1.01
C ASN A 309 32.23 27.34 -0.39
N VAL A 310 31.06 27.84 -0.79
CA VAL A 310 30.41 29.00 -0.16
C VAL A 310 29.38 28.49 0.84
N TRP A 311 29.54 28.92 2.09
CA TRP A 311 28.67 28.54 3.20
C TRP A 311 27.79 29.71 3.64
N SER A 312 26.56 29.42 4.03
CA SER A 312 25.70 30.30 4.80
C SER A 312 25.37 29.67 6.15
N ALA A 313 25.21 30.52 7.16
CA ALA A 313 24.79 30.12 8.49
C ALA A 313 23.49 30.84 8.84
N SER A 314 22.60 30.13 9.53
CA SER A 314 21.40 30.71 10.12
C SER A 314 21.27 30.22 11.57
N GLN A 315 21.14 31.16 12.51
CA GLN A 315 20.84 30.86 13.90
C GLN A 315 19.35 30.54 14.04
N LEU A 316 19.03 29.36 14.57
CA LEU A 316 17.64 28.93 14.81
C LEU A 316 17.22 29.17 16.26
N GLU A 317 18.13 28.91 17.20
CA GLU A 317 17.87 28.96 18.63
C GLU A 317 19.16 29.33 19.37
N THR A 318 19.07 30.22 20.37
CA THR A 318 20.20 30.56 21.23
C THR A 318 20.48 29.44 22.24
N ALA A 319 21.71 29.36 22.75
CA ALA A 319 22.08 28.37 23.77
C ALA A 319 21.15 28.36 25.00
N ALA A 320 20.70 29.54 25.45
CA ALA A 320 19.76 29.67 26.57
C ALA A 320 18.37 29.12 26.24
N ALA A 321 17.83 29.45 25.06
CA ALA A 321 16.54 28.93 24.60
C ALA A 321 16.58 27.41 24.38
N ARG A 322 17.70 26.89 23.87
CA ARG A 322 17.96 25.45 23.73
C ARG A 322 17.96 24.75 25.08
N GLN A 323 18.58 25.34 26.11
CA GLN A 323 18.59 24.79 27.46
C GLN A 323 17.17 24.75 28.05
N GLU A 324 16.38 25.83 27.92
CA GLU A 324 14.97 25.85 28.35
C GLU A 324 14.12 24.83 27.58
N ARG A 325 14.38 24.63 26.27
CA ARG A 325 13.73 23.59 25.48
C ARG A 325 14.11 22.20 25.96
N ILE A 326 15.39 21.92 26.19
CA ILE A 326 15.89 20.64 26.72
C ILE A 326 15.26 20.35 28.08
N GLU A 327 15.16 21.35 28.96
CA GLU A 327 14.49 21.21 30.26
C GLU A 327 13.00 20.90 30.11
N ARG A 328 12.30 21.53 29.17
CA ARG A 328 10.90 21.22 28.85
C ARG A 328 10.74 19.82 28.22
N GLU A 329 11.68 19.41 27.38
CA GLU A 329 11.67 18.12 26.67
C GLU A 329 12.17 16.96 27.53
N SER A 330 12.89 17.24 28.64
CA SER A 330 13.38 16.24 29.61
C SER A 330 12.27 15.40 30.25
N HIS A 331 11.03 15.90 30.21
CA HIS A 331 9.84 15.22 30.74
C HIS A 331 9.26 14.20 29.75
N ARG A 332 9.79 14.12 28.52
CA ARG A 332 9.35 13.15 27.51
C ARG A 332 10.02 11.79 27.74
N PRO A 333 9.30 10.68 27.56
CA PRO A 333 9.90 9.34 27.61
C PRO A 333 11.07 9.21 26.63
N GLN A 334 12.08 8.42 26.97
CA GLN A 334 13.27 8.17 26.12
C GLN A 334 12.91 7.73 24.68
N LEU A 335 11.76 7.06 24.50
CA LEU A 335 11.27 6.58 23.21
C LEU A 335 10.41 7.58 22.45
N PHE A 336 10.17 8.78 22.98
CA PHE A 336 9.22 9.73 22.40
C PHE A 336 9.56 10.12 20.96
N ALA A 337 10.84 10.39 20.66
CA ALA A 337 11.27 10.73 19.30
C ALA A 337 11.02 9.57 18.32
N ALA A 338 11.39 8.34 18.69
CA ALA A 338 11.16 7.14 17.88
C ALA A 338 9.66 6.85 17.69
N LEU A 339 8.84 7.10 18.72
CA LEU A 339 7.38 7.01 18.64
C LEU A 339 6.82 8.04 17.67
N VAL A 340 7.26 9.30 17.74
CA VAL A 340 6.82 10.35 16.81
C VAL A 340 7.22 9.98 15.39
N GLU A 341 8.47 9.61 15.14
CA GLU A 341 8.96 9.21 13.81
C GLU A 341 8.11 8.07 13.23
N ARG A 342 7.82 7.04 14.02
CA ARG A 342 7.11 5.84 13.54
C ARG A 342 5.61 6.03 13.44
N LEU A 343 4.98 6.65 14.43
CA LEU A 343 3.53 6.80 14.50
C LEU A 343 3.03 7.98 13.65
N SER A 344 3.87 8.93 13.25
CA SER A 344 3.50 10.05 12.36
C SER A 344 3.64 9.75 10.87
N ARG A 345 4.12 8.55 10.49
CA ARG A 345 4.30 8.18 9.09
C ARG A 345 2.98 8.27 8.33
N SER A 346 3.01 8.91 7.16
CA SER A 346 1.83 8.98 6.28
C SER A 346 1.52 7.59 5.73
N GLY A 347 0.30 7.09 5.97
CA GLY A 347 -0.17 5.83 5.37
C GLY A 347 -0.23 5.82 3.84
N ALA A 348 -0.01 6.96 3.19
CA ALA A 348 0.20 7.07 1.75
C ALA A 348 1.62 6.59 1.41
N LYS A 349 1.73 5.34 0.92
CA LYS A 349 2.95 4.60 0.50
C LYS A 349 3.57 3.65 1.53
N THR A 350 2.79 2.89 2.30
CA THR A 350 3.35 1.72 3.00
C THR A 350 3.63 0.59 2.00
N THR A 351 4.90 0.23 1.82
CA THR A 351 5.32 -0.98 1.09
C THR A 351 5.54 -2.12 2.07
N THR A 352 5.33 -3.37 1.64
CA THR A 352 5.58 -4.57 2.48
C THR A 352 7.03 -4.72 2.94
N LEU A 353 7.97 -3.95 2.36
CA LEU A 353 9.38 -3.90 2.76
C LEU A 353 9.60 -3.06 4.03
N ASP A 354 8.72 -2.10 4.32
CA ASP A 354 8.84 -1.21 5.49
C ASP A 354 8.64 -1.95 6.84
N PHE A 355 8.22 -3.22 6.79
CA PHE A 355 7.87 -4.06 7.94
C PHE A 355 8.66 -5.39 8.00
N GLU A 356 9.61 -5.63 7.09
CA GLU A 356 10.32 -6.92 6.94
C GLU A 356 11.05 -7.37 8.22
N GLY A 357 11.53 -6.41 9.03
CA GLY A 357 12.21 -6.68 10.30
C GLY A 357 11.31 -6.84 11.52
N GLU A 358 9.98 -6.69 11.41
CA GLU A 358 9.08 -6.74 12.57
C GLU A 358 8.62 -8.17 12.86
N ALA A 359 8.77 -8.62 14.12
CA ALA A 359 8.39 -9.98 14.52
C ALA A 359 6.92 -10.30 14.26
N GLY A 360 6.02 -9.31 14.42
CA GLY A 360 4.60 -9.43 14.11
C GLY A 360 4.31 -9.60 12.62
N TYR A 361 4.99 -8.85 11.75
CA TYR A 361 4.88 -8.99 10.31
C TYR A 361 5.50 -10.30 9.81
N GLN A 362 6.67 -10.70 10.34
CA GLN A 362 7.29 -11.98 10.02
C GLN A 362 6.41 -13.17 10.45
N ALA A 363 5.78 -13.10 11.63
CA ALA A 363 4.84 -14.12 12.07
C ALA A 363 3.60 -14.18 11.17
N GLN A 364 3.05 -13.02 10.77
CA GLN A 364 1.91 -12.94 9.86
C GLN A 364 2.27 -13.40 8.44
N ALA A 365 3.46 -13.08 7.93
CA ALA A 365 3.98 -13.54 6.66
C ALA A 365 4.25 -15.04 6.66
N ARG A 366 4.81 -15.59 7.75
CA ARG A 366 5.01 -17.04 7.95
C ARG A 366 3.68 -17.79 8.06
N ASP A 367 2.69 -17.24 8.75
CA ASP A 367 1.36 -17.84 8.89
C ASP A 367 0.54 -17.74 7.59
N PHE A 368 0.64 -16.61 6.89
CA PHE A 368 0.12 -16.43 5.53
C PHE A 368 0.74 -17.45 4.57
N ALA A 369 2.07 -17.63 4.63
CA ALA A 369 2.79 -18.64 3.86
C ALA A 369 2.34 -20.07 4.23
N ARG A 370 2.15 -20.36 5.52
CA ARG A 370 1.69 -21.68 6.01
C ARG A 370 0.28 -22.01 5.50
N ARG A 371 -0.68 -21.09 5.60
CA ARG A 371 -2.07 -21.30 5.16
C ARG A 371 -2.23 -21.43 3.64
N ARG A 372 -1.25 -20.94 2.86
CA ARG A 372 -1.19 -21.04 1.39
C ARG A 372 -0.30 -22.18 0.89
N GLY A 373 0.27 -23.01 1.77
CA GLY A 373 1.16 -24.11 1.38
C GLY A 373 2.56 -23.68 0.90
N LEU A 374 2.97 -22.45 1.17
CA LEU A 374 4.28 -21.89 0.79
C LEU A 374 5.41 -22.25 1.79
N TYR A 375 5.19 -23.26 2.65
CA TYR A 375 6.09 -23.68 3.74
C TYR A 375 7.50 -24.02 3.26
N HIS A 376 7.63 -24.60 2.06
CA HIS A 376 8.92 -24.97 1.46
C HIS A 376 9.80 -23.79 1.04
N LEU A 377 9.28 -22.57 0.94
CA LEU A 377 10.07 -21.40 0.55
C LEU A 377 10.74 -20.71 1.76
N SER A 378 10.18 -20.87 2.97
CA SER A 378 10.72 -20.25 4.20
C SER A 378 11.90 -21.01 4.83
N LEU A 379 12.00 -22.34 4.58
CA LEU A 379 13.14 -23.16 4.97
C LEU A 379 14.37 -22.93 4.09
N VAL A 380 14.18 -22.42 2.87
CA VAL A 380 15.26 -22.07 1.94
C VAL A 380 15.96 -20.78 2.36
N ALA A 381 15.24 -19.82 2.97
CA ALA A 381 15.83 -18.56 3.42
C ALA A 381 16.76 -18.72 4.65
N ALA A 382 16.41 -19.57 5.62
CA ALA A 382 17.23 -19.79 6.82
C ALA A 382 18.41 -20.77 6.58
N GLY A 383 18.30 -21.67 5.60
CA GLY A 383 19.38 -22.59 5.23
C GLY A 383 20.45 -22.00 4.32
N MET A 384 20.14 -20.90 3.61
CA MET A 384 21.07 -20.32 2.64
C MET A 384 22.24 -19.57 3.28
N GLU A 385 22.11 -18.96 4.47
CA GLU A 385 23.21 -18.16 5.02
C GLU A 385 24.40 -18.99 5.52
N ALA A 386 24.17 -20.19 6.06
CA ALA A 386 25.25 -21.06 6.57
C ALA A 386 25.85 -22.01 5.50
N GLU A 387 25.17 -22.20 4.37
CA GLU A 387 25.61 -23.08 3.29
C GLU A 387 26.26 -22.30 2.13
N VAL A 388 25.92 -21.02 1.97
CA VAL A 388 26.53 -20.13 0.97
C VAL A 388 28.01 -19.89 1.26
N LEU A 389 28.47 -19.74 2.51
CA LEU A 389 29.91 -19.52 2.76
C LEU A 389 30.79 -20.76 2.46
N ARG A 390 30.25 -21.98 2.55
CA ARG A 390 31.01 -23.21 2.24
C ARG A 390 31.09 -23.53 0.75
N ARG A 391 30.15 -23.03 -0.06
CA ARG A 391 30.11 -23.28 -1.51
C ARG A 391 31.05 -22.39 -2.34
N TRP A 392 31.66 -21.36 -1.76
CA TRP A 392 32.54 -20.41 -2.47
C TRP A 392 33.99 -20.88 -2.67
N ALA A 393 34.40 -22.02 -2.10
CA ALA A 393 35.73 -22.57 -2.33
C ALA A 393 35.92 -23.20 -3.74
N GLY A 394 34.83 -23.49 -4.47
CA GLY A 394 34.86 -24.15 -5.78
C GLY A 394 34.76 -23.24 -7.02
N ILE A 395 34.75 -21.91 -6.84
CA ILE A 395 34.49 -20.96 -7.94
C ILE A 395 35.75 -20.67 -8.78
N ALA A 396 36.96 -20.91 -8.26
CA ALA A 396 38.19 -20.75 -9.04
C ALA A 396 38.25 -21.71 -10.24
N GLU A 397 37.82 -22.96 -10.06
CA GLU A 397 37.89 -24.01 -11.09
C GLU A 397 36.84 -23.87 -12.20
N LYS A 398 35.72 -23.18 -11.91
CA LYS A 398 34.68 -22.86 -12.90
C LYS A 398 34.93 -21.52 -13.62
N ARG A 399 35.59 -20.56 -12.96
CA ARG A 399 36.09 -19.33 -13.61
C ARG A 399 37.07 -19.65 -14.74
N GLU A 400 37.93 -20.65 -14.56
CA GLU A 400 38.91 -21.02 -15.59
C GLU A 400 38.26 -21.70 -16.81
N ARG A 401 37.20 -22.50 -16.61
CA ARG A 401 36.44 -23.12 -17.71
C ARG A 401 35.60 -22.11 -18.50
N VAL A 402 35.04 -21.10 -17.82
CA VAL A 402 34.28 -20.03 -18.48
C VAL A 402 35.23 -19.02 -19.14
N ALA A 403 36.39 -18.73 -18.54
CA ALA A 403 37.45 -17.92 -19.18
C ALA A 403 38.01 -18.60 -20.43
N LYS A 404 38.20 -19.94 -20.43
CA LYS A 404 38.57 -20.72 -21.63
C LYS A 404 37.47 -20.76 -22.70
N LEU A 405 36.20 -20.64 -22.33
CA LEU A 405 35.08 -20.50 -23.27
C LEU A 405 34.99 -19.08 -23.84
N TRP A 406 35.25 -18.07 -23.02
CA TRP A 406 35.34 -16.67 -23.44
C TRP A 406 36.58 -16.45 -24.34
N GLU A 407 37.75 -16.99 -24.01
CA GLU A 407 38.95 -16.98 -24.87
C GLU A 407 38.73 -17.71 -26.20
N ARG A 408 38.00 -18.83 -26.22
CA ARG A 408 37.66 -19.52 -27.48
C ARG A 408 36.69 -18.73 -28.35
N ALA A 409 35.80 -17.93 -27.73
CA ALA A 409 34.97 -16.96 -28.45
C ALA A 409 35.77 -15.72 -28.89
N SER A 410 36.76 -15.27 -28.10
CA SER A 410 37.60 -14.10 -28.38
C SER A 410 38.71 -14.37 -29.41
N VAL A 411 39.23 -15.60 -29.52
CA VAL A 411 40.22 -16.00 -30.54
C VAL A 411 39.57 -16.12 -31.94
N ALA A 412 38.27 -16.40 -32.01
CA ALA A 412 37.49 -16.30 -33.24
C ALA A 412 37.09 -14.84 -33.59
N LEU A 413 37.11 -13.92 -32.62
CA LEU A 413 36.81 -12.50 -32.80
C LEU A 413 38.05 -11.65 -33.13
N GLY A 414 39.26 -12.10 -32.72
CA GLY A 414 40.52 -11.42 -33.00
C GLY A 414 41.01 -11.50 -34.46
N PHE A 415 40.55 -12.48 -35.25
CA PHE A 415 40.89 -12.61 -36.67
C PHE A 415 39.85 -12.00 -37.64
N ALA A 416 38.71 -11.52 -37.13
CA ALA A 416 37.63 -10.95 -37.94
C ALA A 416 37.63 -9.41 -37.98
N ILE A 417 38.29 -8.74 -37.04
CA ILE A 417 38.25 -7.27 -36.94
C ILE A 417 39.22 -6.58 -37.91
N GLU A 418 40.15 -7.30 -38.54
CA GLU A 418 41.13 -6.71 -39.49
C GLU A 418 40.93 -7.09 -40.96
N ARG A 419 39.95 -7.93 -41.34
CA ARG A 419 39.82 -8.40 -42.73
C ARG A 419 38.51 -8.18 -43.47
N GLU A 420 37.47 -7.59 -42.86
CA GLU A 420 36.27 -7.21 -43.64
C GLU A 420 35.85 -5.76 -43.37
N ARG A 421 36.74 -4.85 -43.77
CA ARG A 421 36.40 -3.48 -44.17
C ARG A 421 35.65 -3.43 -45.51
N ARG A 422 35.23 -4.58 -46.06
CA ARG A 422 34.37 -4.75 -47.22
C ARG A 422 33.73 -6.13 -47.12
N VAL A 423 32.42 -6.17 -46.87
CA VAL A 423 31.41 -7.11 -47.37
C VAL A 423 30.20 -6.96 -46.44
N ALA A 424 29.07 -6.62 -47.03
CA ALA A 424 27.79 -6.46 -46.34
C ALA A 424 27.43 -7.72 -45.54
N TYR A 425 27.10 -7.57 -44.26
CA TYR A 425 26.66 -8.67 -43.42
C TYR A 425 25.20 -8.46 -42.99
N ASN A 426 24.39 -9.47 -43.31
CA ASN A 426 22.93 -9.47 -43.40
C ASN A 426 22.17 -8.91 -42.19
N GLU A 427 21.30 -7.93 -42.47
CA GLU A 427 20.31 -7.31 -41.57
C GLU A 427 19.08 -8.21 -41.30
N GLU A 428 18.83 -9.26 -42.08
CA GLU A 428 17.53 -9.96 -42.14
C GLU A 428 17.05 -10.66 -40.86
N ARG A 429 17.92 -10.94 -39.88
CA ARG A 429 17.50 -11.58 -38.61
C ARG A 429 17.31 -10.60 -37.45
N THR A 430 18.07 -9.51 -37.44
CA THR A 430 17.99 -8.43 -36.44
C THR A 430 16.81 -7.49 -36.72
N GLU A 431 16.29 -7.53 -37.95
CA GLU A 431 15.16 -6.72 -38.42
C GLU A 431 13.80 -7.10 -37.81
N THR A 432 13.56 -8.34 -37.40
CA THR A 432 12.19 -8.78 -37.05
C THR A 432 11.59 -8.11 -35.80
N LEU A 433 12.43 -7.62 -34.87
CA LEU A 433 12.00 -6.82 -33.70
C LEU A 433 12.16 -5.30 -33.92
N SER A 434 13.09 -4.87 -34.78
CA SER A 434 13.44 -3.45 -34.99
C SER A 434 12.72 -2.78 -36.15
N THR A 435 12.27 -3.52 -37.17
CA THR A 435 11.59 -2.95 -38.35
C THR A 435 10.17 -2.54 -37.97
N GLY A 436 9.95 -1.24 -37.79
CA GLY A 436 8.63 -0.66 -37.56
C GLY A 436 8.43 0.04 -36.20
N ILE A 437 9.46 0.14 -35.36
CA ILE A 437 9.47 1.06 -34.21
C ILE A 437 10.37 2.24 -34.61
N PRO A 438 9.81 3.39 -35.05
CA PRO A 438 10.63 4.56 -35.37
C PRO A 438 11.39 5.00 -34.11
N SER A 439 12.72 4.90 -34.11
CA SER A 439 13.57 5.47 -33.05
C SER A 439 13.57 7.00 -33.06
N ASP A 440 13.00 7.62 -34.10
CA ASP A 440 12.84 9.07 -34.22
C ASP A 440 11.67 9.62 -33.38
N GLY A 441 10.86 8.74 -32.79
CA GLY A 441 9.81 9.12 -31.85
C GLY A 441 10.35 9.28 -30.43
N LYS A 442 10.00 10.39 -29.76
CA LYS A 442 10.33 10.62 -28.33
C LYS A 442 9.80 9.53 -27.37
N TYR A 443 8.87 8.67 -27.82
CA TYR A 443 8.13 7.73 -26.98
C TYR A 443 7.86 6.38 -27.69
N LEU A 444 7.96 5.26 -26.98
CA LEU A 444 7.45 3.95 -27.41
C LEU A 444 5.92 3.91 -27.42
N VAL A 445 5.31 4.54 -26.41
CA VAL A 445 3.85 4.77 -26.34
C VAL A 445 3.63 6.25 -26.05
N PRO A 446 3.00 7.00 -26.95
CA PRO A 446 2.74 8.42 -26.71
C PRO A 446 1.70 8.62 -25.59
N PRO A 447 1.73 9.78 -24.91
CA PRO A 447 0.67 10.14 -23.99
C PRO A 447 -0.62 10.38 -24.77
N THR A 448 -1.72 9.79 -24.33
CA THR A 448 -3.04 9.95 -24.96
C THR A 448 -3.88 10.88 -24.10
N THR A 449 -4.05 12.11 -24.55
CA THR A 449 -4.86 13.14 -23.85
C THR A 449 -6.13 13.52 -24.62
N THR A 450 -6.19 13.23 -25.91
CA THR A 450 -7.33 13.47 -26.77
C THR A 450 -8.12 12.18 -26.97
N PHE A 451 -9.44 12.27 -26.80
CA PHE A 451 -10.37 11.14 -26.95
C PHE A 451 -11.52 11.60 -27.83
N SER A 452 -11.97 10.74 -28.74
CA SER A 452 -13.06 11.03 -29.68
C SER A 452 -14.43 11.14 -29.00
N ARG A 453 -14.61 10.45 -27.87
CA ARG A 453 -15.85 10.42 -27.09
C ARG A 453 -15.70 11.06 -25.73
N SER A 454 -16.82 11.50 -25.17
CA SER A 454 -16.87 12.01 -23.80
C SER A 454 -16.61 10.89 -22.79
N VAL A 455 -16.15 11.25 -21.59
CA VAL A 455 -15.95 10.29 -20.48
C VAL A 455 -17.25 9.57 -20.14
N ALA A 456 -18.37 10.29 -20.14
CA ALA A 456 -19.69 9.72 -19.84
C ALA A 456 -20.12 8.68 -20.88
N GLU A 457 -19.82 8.92 -22.15
CA GLU A 457 -20.17 8.02 -23.24
C GLU A 457 -19.34 6.72 -23.22
N ASP A 458 -18.02 6.81 -23.03
CA ASP A 458 -17.18 5.61 -22.90
C ASP A 458 -17.50 4.82 -21.63
N ALA A 459 -17.79 5.51 -20.51
CA ALA A 459 -18.23 4.86 -19.28
C ALA A 459 -19.55 4.09 -19.49
N ARG A 460 -20.50 4.67 -20.25
CA ARG A 460 -21.75 4.00 -20.64
C ARG A 460 -21.47 2.76 -21.48
N LEU A 461 -20.64 2.86 -22.52
CA LEU A 461 -20.31 1.72 -23.38
C LEU A 461 -19.61 0.60 -22.60
N ALA A 462 -18.70 0.95 -21.68
CA ALA A 462 -18.04 0.00 -20.79
C ALA A 462 -19.03 -0.68 -19.82
N GLN A 463 -20.06 0.03 -19.38
CA GLN A 463 -21.11 -0.55 -18.55
C GLN A 463 -21.97 -1.54 -19.34
N LEU A 464 -22.42 -1.15 -20.54
CA LEU A 464 -23.22 -2.00 -21.43
C LEU A 464 -22.47 -3.28 -21.85
N SER A 465 -21.15 -3.19 -22.07
CA SER A 465 -20.33 -4.36 -22.45
C SER A 465 -19.98 -5.29 -21.28
N SER A 466 -20.26 -4.87 -20.04
CA SER A 466 -19.89 -5.65 -18.85
C SER A 466 -20.70 -6.94 -18.72
N GLN A 467 -20.05 -8.01 -18.23
CA GLN A 467 -20.69 -9.33 -18.10
C GLN A 467 -21.97 -9.29 -17.25
N ARG A 468 -21.92 -8.55 -16.13
CA ARG A 468 -23.08 -8.37 -15.25
C ARG A 468 -24.24 -7.65 -15.95
N TRP A 469 -23.95 -6.77 -16.90
CA TRP A 469 -24.97 -6.09 -17.66
C TRP A 469 -25.63 -7.02 -18.67
N LYS A 470 -24.82 -7.81 -19.40
CA LYS A 470 -25.31 -8.86 -20.31
C LYS A 470 -26.22 -9.87 -19.61
N GLU A 471 -25.88 -10.26 -18.38
CA GLU A 471 -26.74 -11.14 -17.55
C GLU A 471 -28.11 -10.52 -17.25
N ARG A 472 -28.18 -9.20 -17.03
CA ARG A 472 -29.45 -8.49 -16.81
C ARG A 472 -30.26 -8.35 -18.09
N GLU A 473 -29.59 -8.06 -19.19
CA GLU A 473 -30.21 -8.02 -20.53
C GLU A 473 -30.85 -9.36 -20.88
N ALA A 474 -30.19 -10.47 -20.55
CA ALA A 474 -30.73 -11.82 -20.73
C ALA A 474 -32.01 -12.10 -19.92
N ILE A 475 -32.24 -11.39 -18.80
CA ILE A 475 -33.48 -11.49 -18.02
C ILE A 475 -34.62 -10.69 -18.67
N LEU A 476 -34.30 -9.55 -19.29
CA LEU A 476 -35.28 -8.68 -19.95
C LEU A 476 -35.72 -9.24 -21.31
N HIS A 477 -34.80 -9.88 -22.03
CA HIS A 477 -35.02 -10.33 -23.41
C HIS A 477 -36.27 -11.22 -23.58
N PRO A 478 -36.52 -12.25 -22.74
CA PRO A 478 -37.74 -13.07 -22.87
C PRO A 478 -39.03 -12.29 -22.66
N VAL A 479 -39.03 -11.27 -21.79
CA VAL A 479 -40.20 -10.42 -21.54
C VAL A 479 -40.43 -9.49 -22.74
N LEU A 480 -39.37 -8.90 -23.28
CA LEU A 480 -39.43 -8.08 -24.49
C LEU A 480 -39.92 -8.87 -25.70
N ALA A 481 -39.51 -10.13 -25.86
CA ALA A 481 -39.93 -11.01 -26.95
C ALA A 481 -41.44 -11.37 -26.93
N LYS A 482 -42.08 -11.31 -25.76
CA LYS A 482 -43.54 -11.46 -25.63
C LYS A 482 -44.28 -10.20 -26.09
N ILE A 483 -43.65 -9.02 -25.97
CA ILE A 483 -44.30 -7.72 -26.12
C ILE A 483 -44.05 -7.11 -27.51
N TYR A 484 -42.80 -7.18 -28.00
CA TYR A 484 -42.32 -6.48 -29.20
C TYR A 484 -42.04 -7.43 -30.36
N ARG A 485 -42.24 -6.96 -31.60
CA ARG A 485 -41.90 -7.72 -32.82
C ARG A 485 -40.39 -7.86 -33.01
N ASP A 486 -39.64 -6.85 -32.61
CA ASP A 486 -38.17 -6.83 -32.60
C ASP A 486 -37.67 -6.66 -31.15
N PRO A 487 -37.37 -7.78 -30.44
CA PRO A 487 -36.94 -7.72 -29.05
C PRO A 487 -35.54 -7.11 -28.89
N ASP A 488 -34.64 -7.27 -29.85
CA ASP A 488 -33.27 -6.74 -29.78
C ASP A 488 -33.25 -5.22 -30.00
N GLY A 489 -34.07 -4.74 -30.94
CA GLY A 489 -34.33 -3.30 -31.12
C GLY A 489 -34.96 -2.68 -29.87
N ALA A 490 -35.94 -3.36 -29.27
CA ALA A 490 -36.60 -2.90 -28.04
C ALA A 490 -35.64 -2.85 -26.83
N LEU A 491 -34.77 -3.84 -26.70
CA LEU A 491 -33.73 -3.86 -25.66
C LEU A 491 -32.74 -2.69 -25.86
N SER A 492 -32.32 -2.44 -27.10
CA SER A 492 -31.43 -1.32 -27.44
C SER A 492 -32.07 0.03 -27.12
N ALA A 493 -33.35 0.22 -27.46
CA ALA A 493 -34.11 1.42 -27.10
C ALA A 493 -34.26 1.59 -25.58
N LEU A 494 -34.53 0.48 -24.87
CA LEU A 494 -34.63 0.49 -23.40
C LEU A 494 -33.30 0.87 -22.75
N ASN A 495 -32.18 0.34 -23.26
CA ASN A 495 -30.84 0.70 -22.80
C ASN A 495 -30.54 2.19 -23.04
N ALA A 496 -30.91 2.73 -24.20
CA ALA A 496 -30.72 4.15 -24.50
C ALA A 496 -31.47 5.03 -23.50
N LEU A 497 -32.76 4.75 -23.25
CA LEU A 497 -33.58 5.47 -22.28
C LEU A 497 -33.11 5.29 -20.83
N ALA A 498 -32.71 4.08 -20.45
CA ALA A 498 -32.19 3.78 -19.12
C ALA A 498 -30.84 4.45 -18.86
N SER A 499 -30.05 4.70 -19.91
CA SER A 499 -28.75 5.36 -19.83
C SER A 499 -28.81 6.88 -19.77
N ASP A 500 -29.97 7.47 -20.05
CA ASP A 500 -30.15 8.91 -20.06
C ASP A 500 -30.29 9.45 -18.62
N ALA A 501 -29.36 10.31 -18.22
CA ALA A 501 -29.36 10.93 -16.90
C ALA A 501 -30.58 11.83 -16.66
N ALA A 502 -31.19 12.38 -17.72
CA ALA A 502 -32.37 13.24 -17.62
C ALA A 502 -33.66 12.46 -17.31
N ILE A 503 -33.67 11.14 -17.54
CA ILE A 503 -34.84 10.31 -17.33
C ILE A 503 -34.77 9.62 -15.98
N GLU A 504 -35.72 9.91 -15.09
CA GLU A 504 -35.85 9.22 -13.81
C GLU A 504 -36.35 7.77 -13.99
N PRO A 505 -35.78 6.77 -13.28
CA PRO A 505 -36.18 5.38 -13.43
C PRO A 505 -37.67 5.10 -13.19
N ARG A 506 -38.30 5.88 -12.30
CA ARG A 506 -39.75 5.80 -12.05
C ARG A 506 -40.52 6.33 -13.25
N LYS A 507 -40.18 7.54 -13.70
CA LYS A 507 -40.78 8.19 -14.86
C LYS A 507 -40.61 7.36 -16.13
N LEU A 508 -39.46 6.71 -16.33
CA LEU A 508 -39.24 5.78 -17.45
C LEU A 508 -40.32 4.68 -17.48
N ALA A 509 -40.57 4.02 -16.35
CA ALA A 509 -41.56 2.95 -16.29
C ALA A 509 -43.00 3.47 -16.43
N GLU A 510 -43.31 4.65 -15.87
CA GLU A 510 -44.61 5.31 -16.04
C GLU A 510 -44.86 5.66 -17.52
N ASP A 511 -43.88 6.30 -18.17
CA ASP A 511 -43.91 6.65 -19.58
C ASP A 511 -44.07 5.41 -20.49
N LEU A 512 -43.40 4.30 -20.16
CA LEU A 512 -43.53 3.04 -20.89
C LEU A 512 -44.90 2.38 -20.69
N GLY A 513 -45.54 2.59 -19.55
CA GLY A 513 -46.91 2.14 -19.32
C GLY A 513 -47.92 2.92 -20.16
N LEU A 514 -47.68 4.22 -20.38
CA LEU A 514 -48.54 5.09 -21.19
C LEU A 514 -48.29 4.96 -22.70
N ALA A 515 -47.02 4.79 -23.10
CA ALA A 515 -46.58 4.74 -24.50
C ALA A 515 -45.59 3.58 -24.70
N PRO A 516 -46.08 2.32 -24.71
CA PRO A 516 -45.23 1.14 -24.85
C PRO A 516 -44.55 1.03 -26.21
N ASP A 517 -45.10 1.68 -27.24
CA ASP A 517 -44.56 1.77 -28.59
C ASP A 517 -43.23 2.53 -28.68
N ARG A 518 -42.84 3.27 -27.64
CA ARG A 518 -41.53 3.96 -27.54
C ARG A 518 -40.32 3.03 -27.62
N LEU A 519 -40.47 1.75 -27.26
CA LEU A 519 -39.41 0.75 -27.42
C LEU A 519 -39.49 0.05 -28.78
N GLY A 520 -40.60 0.15 -29.51
CA GLY A 520 -40.77 -0.48 -30.81
C GLY A 520 -42.19 -0.96 -31.05
N ARG A 521 -42.43 -1.55 -32.22
CA ARG A 521 -43.75 -2.06 -32.59
C ARG A 521 -44.11 -3.30 -31.78
N LEU A 522 -45.27 -3.24 -31.15
CA LEU A 522 -45.85 -4.33 -30.37
C LEU A 522 -46.31 -5.50 -31.26
N ARG A 523 -46.35 -6.70 -30.67
CA ARG A 523 -46.87 -7.92 -31.32
C ARG A 523 -48.39 -7.88 -31.46
N GLY A 524 -48.90 -8.61 -32.45
CA GLY A 524 -50.31 -8.61 -32.81
C GLY A 524 -50.79 -7.33 -33.50
N SER A 525 -52.11 -7.19 -33.59
CA SER A 525 -52.82 -6.05 -34.16
C SER A 525 -54.13 -5.79 -33.43
N GLU A 526 -54.58 -4.54 -33.42
CA GLU A 526 -55.89 -4.14 -32.88
C GLU A 526 -56.96 -4.05 -33.97
N LEU A 527 -56.58 -4.16 -35.24
CA LEU A 527 -57.49 -3.91 -36.35
C LEU A 527 -58.57 -4.99 -36.49
N VAL A 528 -59.77 -4.53 -36.87
CA VAL A 528 -60.94 -5.28 -37.40
C VAL A 528 -60.61 -6.51 -38.24
N VAL A 529 -59.60 -6.31 -39.08
CA VAL A 529 -59.40 -7.02 -40.34
C VAL A 529 -58.34 -8.13 -40.22
N ASP A 530 -57.48 -8.07 -39.19
CA ASP A 530 -56.28 -8.92 -39.08
C ASP A 530 -56.54 -10.29 -38.39
N GLY A 531 -57.80 -10.61 -38.10
CA GLY A 531 -58.20 -11.90 -37.53
C GLY A 531 -58.03 -12.05 -36.01
N ARG A 532 -58.60 -13.12 -35.45
CA ARG A 532 -58.64 -13.37 -33.98
C ARG A 532 -57.27 -13.62 -33.38
N ALA A 533 -56.41 -14.39 -34.06
CA ALA A 533 -55.06 -14.69 -33.59
C ALA A 533 -54.20 -13.43 -33.37
N ALA A 534 -54.27 -12.45 -34.26
CA ALA A 534 -53.53 -11.19 -34.12
C ALA A 534 -54.01 -10.35 -32.93
N ARG A 535 -55.30 -10.42 -32.56
CA ARG A 535 -55.85 -9.74 -31.37
C ARG A 535 -55.48 -10.46 -30.08
N ASP A 536 -55.47 -11.79 -30.10
CA ASP A 536 -55.07 -12.59 -28.94
C ASP A 536 -53.58 -12.36 -28.63
N GLU A 537 -52.72 -12.31 -29.66
CA GLU A 537 -51.32 -11.91 -29.53
C GLU A 537 -51.15 -10.49 -28.98
N ARG A 538 -51.96 -9.54 -29.48
CA ARG A 538 -51.94 -8.16 -28.97
C ARG A 538 -52.33 -8.08 -27.50
N THR A 539 -53.37 -8.81 -27.12
CA THR A 539 -53.86 -8.86 -25.74
C THR A 539 -52.80 -9.46 -24.81
N ALA A 540 -52.14 -10.53 -25.23
CA ALA A 540 -51.03 -11.13 -24.50
C ALA A 540 -49.84 -10.17 -24.36
N ALA A 541 -49.49 -9.41 -25.40
CA ALA A 541 -48.45 -8.39 -25.35
C ALA A 541 -48.77 -7.28 -24.35
N THR A 542 -50.03 -6.81 -24.32
CA THR A 542 -50.49 -5.80 -23.36
C THR A 542 -50.46 -6.30 -21.92
N VAL A 543 -50.84 -7.55 -21.67
CA VAL A 543 -50.75 -8.15 -20.32
C VAL A 543 -49.29 -8.26 -19.87
N ALA A 544 -48.40 -8.73 -20.75
CA ALA A 544 -46.97 -8.86 -20.47
C ALA A 544 -46.29 -7.51 -20.18
N LEU A 545 -46.85 -6.38 -20.60
CA LEU A 545 -46.34 -5.05 -20.25
C LEU A 545 -46.25 -4.84 -18.74
N SER A 546 -47.21 -5.36 -17.97
CA SER A 546 -47.22 -5.26 -16.50
C SER A 546 -46.02 -5.97 -15.85
N GLU A 547 -45.47 -7.00 -16.49
CA GLU A 547 -44.23 -7.68 -16.09
C GLU A 547 -42.99 -6.82 -16.43
N LEU A 548 -43.02 -6.09 -17.54
CA LEU A 548 -41.89 -5.27 -18.02
C LEU A 548 -41.65 -4.02 -17.17
N LEU A 549 -42.70 -3.30 -16.76
CA LEU A 549 -42.55 -2.00 -16.08
C LEU A 549 -41.65 -2.04 -14.81
N PRO A 550 -41.83 -2.96 -13.84
CA PRO A 550 -40.95 -3.02 -12.68
C PRO A 550 -39.51 -3.42 -13.05
N LEU A 551 -39.33 -4.26 -14.08
CA LEU A 551 -38.01 -4.65 -14.57
C LEU A 551 -37.30 -3.50 -15.28
N ALA A 552 -38.00 -2.73 -16.11
CA ALA A 552 -37.47 -1.54 -16.78
C ALA A 552 -37.02 -0.47 -15.77
N ARG A 553 -37.83 -0.23 -14.72
CA ARG A 553 -37.45 0.65 -13.60
C ARG A 553 -36.20 0.13 -12.88
N ALA A 554 -36.15 -1.15 -12.55
CA ALA A 554 -35.00 -1.76 -11.88
C ALA A 554 -33.75 -1.68 -12.75
N HIS A 555 -33.89 -1.85 -14.08
CA HIS A 555 -32.82 -1.71 -15.06
C HIS A 555 -32.23 -0.30 -15.08
N ALA A 556 -33.07 0.73 -15.21
CA ALA A 556 -32.61 2.12 -15.17
C ALA A 556 -32.02 2.52 -13.80
N THR A 557 -32.57 1.99 -12.69
CA THR A 557 -32.03 2.24 -11.35
C THR A 557 -30.62 1.67 -11.20
N GLU A 558 -30.40 0.44 -11.66
CA GLU A 558 -29.07 -0.19 -11.63
C GLU A 558 -28.11 0.46 -12.62
N PHE A 559 -28.61 0.99 -13.74
CA PHE A 559 -27.78 1.79 -14.65
C PHE A 559 -27.20 3.00 -13.91
N ARG A 560 -28.10 3.79 -13.32
CA ARG A 560 -27.77 5.01 -12.57
C ARG A 560 -26.86 4.75 -11.37
N ARG A 561 -27.12 3.68 -10.61
CA ARG A 561 -26.33 3.30 -9.43
C ARG A 561 -24.87 3.00 -9.79
N ASN A 562 -24.62 2.43 -10.96
CA ASN A 562 -23.27 2.07 -11.40
C ASN A 562 -22.59 3.18 -12.22
N ALA A 563 -23.32 4.20 -12.70
CA ALA A 563 -22.80 5.26 -13.55
C ALA A 563 -21.58 5.97 -12.96
N GLU A 564 -21.61 6.33 -11.67
CA GLU A 564 -20.48 6.97 -10.99
C GLU A 564 -19.24 6.06 -10.96
N ARG A 565 -19.43 4.78 -10.64
CA ARG A 565 -18.35 3.79 -10.58
C ARG A 565 -17.68 3.59 -11.95
N PHE A 566 -18.46 3.53 -13.02
CA PHE A 566 -17.92 3.43 -14.38
C PHE A 566 -17.29 4.74 -14.84
N GLY A 567 -17.85 5.89 -14.45
CA GLY A 567 -17.27 7.22 -14.70
C GLY A 567 -15.88 7.37 -14.06
N ILE A 568 -15.75 7.04 -12.77
CA ILE A 568 -14.46 7.07 -12.05
C ILE A 568 -13.45 6.13 -12.72
N ARG A 569 -13.88 4.93 -13.12
CA ARG A 569 -13.00 3.96 -13.81
C ARG A 569 -12.49 4.52 -15.14
N GLU A 570 -13.35 5.16 -15.93
CA GLU A 570 -12.95 5.75 -17.22
C GLU A 570 -12.01 6.93 -17.01
N GLN A 571 -12.25 7.79 -16.01
CA GLN A 571 -11.32 8.86 -15.65
C GLN A 571 -9.94 8.31 -15.26
N GLN A 572 -9.90 7.24 -14.45
CA GLN A 572 -8.65 6.57 -14.08
C GLN A 572 -7.96 5.97 -15.30
N ARG A 573 -8.69 5.30 -16.19
CA ARG A 573 -8.15 4.77 -17.47
C ARG A 573 -7.48 5.90 -18.26
N ARG A 574 -8.17 7.02 -18.49
CA ARG A 574 -7.63 8.16 -19.23
C ARG A 574 -6.43 8.81 -18.54
N ALA A 575 -6.44 8.93 -17.22
CA ALA A 575 -5.30 9.43 -16.45
C ALA A 575 -4.05 8.55 -16.62
N HIS A 576 -4.21 7.22 -16.62
CA HIS A 576 -3.11 6.31 -16.92
C HIS A 576 -2.65 6.40 -18.38
N MET A 577 -3.57 6.56 -19.33
CA MET A 577 -3.25 6.72 -20.75
C MET A 577 -2.52 8.04 -21.06
N ALA A 578 -2.66 9.06 -20.22
CA ALA A 578 -1.92 10.31 -20.33
C ALA A 578 -0.42 10.17 -20.01
N LEU A 579 0.00 9.05 -19.39
CA LEU A 579 1.40 8.77 -19.11
C LEU A 579 2.09 8.25 -20.37
N SER A 580 3.21 8.83 -20.76
CA SER A 580 4.00 8.33 -21.89
C SER A 580 4.94 7.20 -21.46
N VAL A 581 5.30 6.34 -22.42
CA VAL A 581 6.40 5.36 -22.24
C VAL A 581 7.57 5.86 -23.07
N PRO A 582 8.72 6.20 -22.45
CA PRO A 582 9.86 6.81 -23.16
C PRO A 582 10.45 5.85 -24.20
N ALA A 583 11.09 6.42 -25.22
CA ALA A 583 11.88 5.65 -26.17
C ALA A 583 13.17 5.12 -25.55
N LEU A 584 13.62 3.96 -26.03
CA LEU A 584 14.96 3.45 -25.74
C LEU A 584 15.93 3.97 -26.81
N SER A 585 17.17 4.24 -26.42
CA SER A 585 18.24 4.56 -27.37
C SER A 585 18.47 3.38 -28.34
N LYS A 586 19.00 3.68 -29.54
CA LYS A 586 19.37 2.64 -30.52
C LYS A 586 20.36 1.63 -29.91
N THR A 587 21.28 2.12 -29.09
CA THR A 587 22.26 1.31 -28.35
C THR A 587 21.59 0.42 -27.30
N ALA A 588 20.65 0.95 -26.51
CA ALA A 588 19.94 0.15 -25.52
C ALA A 588 19.05 -0.93 -26.16
N MET A 589 18.39 -0.60 -27.28
CA MET A 589 17.59 -1.55 -28.05
C MET A 589 18.44 -2.70 -28.58
N ALA A 590 19.59 -2.40 -29.19
CA ALA A 590 20.51 -3.42 -29.72
C ALA A 590 20.99 -4.37 -28.60
N ARG A 591 21.35 -3.84 -27.44
CA ARG A 591 21.76 -4.64 -26.27
C ARG A 591 20.65 -5.55 -25.75
N LEU A 592 19.41 -5.07 -25.68
CA LEU A 592 18.28 -5.91 -25.26
C LEU A 592 18.02 -7.07 -26.23
N VAL A 593 18.14 -6.82 -27.54
CA VAL A 593 18.01 -7.86 -28.57
C VAL A 593 19.15 -8.89 -28.45
N GLU A 594 20.39 -8.45 -28.21
CA GLU A 594 21.52 -9.36 -27.97
C GLU A 594 21.26 -10.27 -26.76
N ILE A 595 20.79 -9.72 -25.65
CA ILE A 595 20.50 -10.48 -24.42
C ILE A 595 19.37 -11.49 -24.66
N GLU A 596 18.31 -11.12 -25.36
CA GLU A 596 17.21 -12.04 -25.67
C GLU A 596 17.66 -13.15 -26.64
N ALA A 597 18.51 -12.84 -27.63
CA ALA A 597 19.09 -13.85 -28.53
C ALA A 597 20.02 -14.83 -27.80
N VAL A 598 20.66 -14.42 -26.69
CA VAL A 598 21.42 -15.33 -25.81
C VAL A 598 20.45 -16.22 -25.02
N ARG A 599 19.35 -15.67 -24.52
CA ARG A 599 18.30 -16.45 -23.84
C ARG A 599 17.70 -17.51 -24.74
N GLU A 600 17.33 -17.18 -25.97
CA GLU A 600 16.71 -18.12 -26.91
C GLU A 600 17.63 -19.31 -27.21
N ARG A 601 18.95 -19.09 -27.23
CA ARG A 601 19.95 -20.14 -27.51
C ARG A 601 20.43 -20.88 -26.27
N GLY A 602 20.47 -20.23 -25.10
CA GLY A 602 21.15 -20.72 -23.90
C GLY A 602 20.27 -20.88 -22.64
N GLY A 603 18.98 -20.55 -22.73
CA GLY A 603 18.04 -20.63 -21.59
C GLY A 603 18.23 -19.52 -20.55
N ASP A 604 17.49 -19.63 -19.43
CA ASP A 604 17.40 -18.58 -18.42
C ASP A 604 18.72 -18.34 -17.63
N ASP A 605 19.59 -19.35 -17.51
CA ASP A 605 20.90 -19.21 -16.85
C ASP A 605 21.89 -18.42 -17.72
N ALA A 606 21.85 -18.60 -19.05
CA ALA A 606 22.62 -17.80 -20.00
C ALA A 606 22.12 -16.35 -20.04
N TYR A 607 20.81 -16.15 -19.94
CA TYR A 607 20.20 -14.82 -19.81
C TYR A 607 20.71 -14.08 -18.57
N ARG A 608 20.69 -14.72 -17.38
CA ARG A 608 21.18 -14.09 -16.14
C ARG A 608 22.65 -13.67 -16.24
N THR A 609 23.46 -14.47 -16.93
CA THR A 609 24.88 -14.19 -17.13
C THR A 609 25.07 -13.02 -18.10
N ALA A 610 24.38 -13.03 -19.24
CA ALA A 610 24.43 -11.92 -20.20
C ALA A 610 23.90 -10.60 -19.62
N PHE A 611 22.83 -10.68 -18.83
CA PHE A 611 22.27 -9.53 -18.12
C PHE A 611 23.25 -8.98 -17.08
N ALA A 612 23.93 -9.85 -16.30
CA ALA A 612 24.93 -9.40 -15.34
C ALA A 612 26.07 -8.59 -15.98
N PHE A 613 26.50 -8.96 -17.19
CA PHE A 613 27.46 -8.17 -17.97
C PHE A 613 26.86 -6.87 -18.52
N ALA A 614 25.60 -6.89 -18.96
CA ALA A 614 24.93 -5.71 -19.47
C ALA A 614 24.65 -4.64 -18.39
N VAL A 615 24.50 -5.05 -17.13
CA VAL A 615 24.29 -4.15 -15.97
C VAL A 615 25.53 -3.28 -15.67
N GLU A 616 26.70 -3.62 -16.21
CA GLU A 616 27.89 -2.76 -16.12
C GLU A 616 27.71 -1.44 -16.88
N ASP A 617 26.84 -1.42 -17.90
CA ASP A 617 26.44 -0.21 -18.61
C ASP A 617 25.34 0.55 -17.84
N ARG A 618 25.78 1.58 -17.11
CA ARG A 618 24.88 2.44 -16.31
C ARG A 618 23.79 3.11 -17.14
N LEU A 619 24.05 3.43 -18.41
CA LEU A 619 23.07 4.13 -19.26
C LEU A 619 21.96 3.17 -19.68
N LEU A 620 22.30 1.94 -20.06
CA LEU A 620 21.32 0.89 -20.36
C LEU A 620 20.39 0.63 -19.17
N VAL A 621 20.95 0.49 -17.97
CA VAL A 621 20.17 0.24 -16.74
C VAL A 621 19.21 1.39 -16.45
N GLN A 622 19.64 2.64 -16.63
CA GLN A 622 18.79 3.81 -16.41
C GLN A 622 17.63 3.88 -17.41
N GLU A 623 17.89 3.63 -18.70
CA GLU A 623 16.86 3.66 -19.74
C GLU A 623 15.82 2.54 -19.55
N VAL A 624 16.28 1.31 -19.30
CA VAL A 624 15.39 0.15 -19.04
C VAL A 624 14.55 0.39 -17.79
N LYS A 625 15.16 0.93 -16.72
CA LYS A 625 14.44 1.27 -15.49
C LYS A 625 13.37 2.33 -15.75
N ALA A 626 13.69 3.40 -16.49
CA ALA A 626 12.73 4.46 -16.81
C ALA A 626 11.54 3.92 -17.62
N VAL A 627 11.78 3.04 -18.59
CA VAL A 627 10.69 2.39 -19.35
C VAL A 627 9.88 1.46 -18.44
N ASN A 628 10.51 0.67 -17.57
CA ASN A 628 9.82 -0.23 -16.65
C ASN A 628 8.94 0.54 -15.64
N GLU A 629 9.42 1.66 -15.11
CA GLU A 629 8.64 2.56 -14.25
C GLU A 629 7.43 3.15 -14.99
N ALA A 630 7.62 3.60 -16.23
CA ALA A 630 6.54 4.11 -17.07
C ALA A 630 5.49 3.02 -17.41
N LEU A 631 5.93 1.79 -17.72
CA LEU A 631 5.04 0.65 -17.94
C LEU A 631 4.25 0.29 -16.67
N THR A 632 4.89 0.36 -15.51
CA THR A 632 4.23 0.14 -14.21
C THR A 632 3.17 1.19 -13.94
N ALA A 633 3.49 2.47 -14.16
CA ALA A 633 2.59 3.57 -13.91
C ALA A 633 1.38 3.57 -14.87
N ARG A 634 1.58 3.20 -16.15
CA ARG A 634 0.51 3.14 -17.14
C ARG A 634 -0.32 1.86 -17.07
N PHE A 635 0.30 0.69 -17.05
CA PHE A 635 -0.40 -0.60 -17.21
C PHE A 635 -0.55 -1.41 -15.92
N GLY A 636 0.20 -1.07 -14.88
CA GLY A 636 0.24 -1.78 -13.60
C GLY A 636 1.47 -2.67 -13.45
N TRP A 637 1.71 -3.16 -12.23
CA TRP A 637 2.94 -3.88 -11.86
C TRP A 637 3.12 -5.23 -12.57
N SER A 638 2.06 -6.02 -12.69
CA SER A 638 2.08 -7.35 -13.33
C SER A 638 1.97 -7.31 -14.87
N ALA A 639 1.79 -6.13 -15.47
CA ALA A 639 1.59 -6.00 -16.91
C ALA A 639 2.83 -6.39 -17.72
N PHE A 640 2.64 -7.18 -18.78
CA PHE A 640 3.67 -7.73 -19.66
C PHE A 640 4.62 -8.74 -18.98
N THR A 641 4.21 -9.35 -17.87
CA THR A 641 4.97 -10.42 -17.20
C THR A 641 4.33 -11.79 -17.46
N ALA A 642 5.09 -12.87 -17.25
CA ALA A 642 4.55 -14.24 -17.33
C ALA A 642 3.49 -14.57 -16.25
N LYS A 643 3.34 -13.71 -15.23
CA LYS A 643 2.36 -13.83 -14.15
C LYS A 643 1.27 -12.76 -14.25
N ALA A 644 1.03 -12.21 -15.44
CA ALA A 644 -0.04 -11.24 -15.65
C ALA A 644 -1.40 -11.85 -15.23
N ASP A 645 -2.11 -11.15 -14.35
CA ASP A 645 -3.45 -11.52 -13.93
C ASP A 645 -4.49 -10.92 -14.89
N VAL A 646 -5.75 -11.39 -14.78
CA VAL A 646 -6.87 -10.92 -15.62
C VAL A 646 -7.02 -9.39 -15.58
N ILE A 647 -6.65 -8.76 -14.46
CA ILE A 647 -6.68 -7.30 -14.30
C ILE A 647 -5.58 -6.65 -15.13
N ALA A 648 -4.34 -7.18 -15.11
CA ALA A 648 -3.25 -6.68 -15.93
C ALA A 648 -3.52 -6.86 -17.42
N GLU A 649 -4.05 -8.01 -17.85
CA GLU A 649 -4.43 -8.23 -19.25
C GLU A 649 -5.50 -7.22 -19.70
N ARG A 650 -6.52 -6.98 -18.87
CA ARG A 650 -7.52 -5.95 -19.14
C ARG A 650 -6.90 -4.55 -19.22
N ASN A 651 -5.99 -4.20 -18.32
CA ASN A 651 -5.32 -2.90 -18.36
C ASN A 651 -4.45 -2.74 -19.62
N ILE A 652 -3.77 -3.79 -20.07
CA ILE A 652 -3.01 -3.79 -21.33
C ILE A 652 -3.96 -3.61 -22.52
N ALA A 653 -5.13 -4.26 -22.48
CA ALA A 653 -6.13 -4.12 -23.52
C ALA A 653 -6.69 -2.68 -23.58
N GLU A 654 -7.11 -2.14 -22.44
CA GLU A 654 -7.83 -0.87 -22.32
C GLU A 654 -6.94 0.38 -22.39
N ARG A 655 -5.68 0.32 -21.92
CA ARG A 655 -4.81 1.50 -21.75
C ARG A 655 -3.78 1.67 -22.87
N MET A 656 -3.79 0.77 -23.85
CA MET A 656 -3.04 0.97 -25.09
C MET A 656 -3.78 1.97 -25.99
N PRO A 657 -3.07 2.86 -26.70
CA PRO A 657 -3.68 3.74 -27.69
C PRO A 657 -4.47 2.96 -28.74
N GLU A 658 -5.66 3.47 -29.10
CA GLU A 658 -6.60 2.82 -30.03
C GLU A 658 -6.18 2.97 -31.50
N ASP A 659 -5.35 3.97 -31.80
CA ASP A 659 -4.81 4.32 -33.12
C ASP A 659 -3.56 3.52 -33.51
N LEU A 660 -3.08 2.62 -32.64
CA LEU A 660 -1.94 1.75 -32.93
C LEU A 660 -2.33 0.61 -33.87
N ALA A 661 -1.60 0.49 -34.99
CA ALA A 661 -1.71 -0.67 -35.88
C ALA A 661 -1.50 -1.98 -35.10
N PRO A 662 -2.29 -3.06 -35.37
CA PRO A 662 -2.20 -4.32 -34.64
C PRO A 662 -0.79 -4.93 -34.61
N GLU A 663 -0.08 -4.88 -35.74
CA GLU A 663 1.30 -5.35 -35.85
C GLU A 663 2.26 -4.58 -34.93
N ARG A 664 2.08 -3.25 -34.83
CA ARG A 664 2.88 -2.41 -33.94
C ARG A 664 2.57 -2.69 -32.48
N ARG A 665 1.29 -2.94 -32.15
CA ARG A 665 0.86 -3.33 -30.81
C ARG A 665 1.49 -4.65 -30.36
N GLU A 666 1.54 -5.63 -31.25
CA GLU A 666 2.19 -6.92 -30.97
C GLU A 666 3.69 -6.77 -30.74
N LYS A 667 4.39 -6.01 -31.60
CA LYS A 667 5.82 -5.70 -31.45
C LYS A 667 6.13 -5.03 -30.11
N LEU A 668 5.35 -4.02 -29.72
CA LEU A 668 5.48 -3.36 -28.42
C LEU A 668 5.24 -4.32 -27.25
N THR A 669 4.25 -5.19 -27.35
CA THR A 669 3.94 -6.18 -26.31
C THR A 669 5.10 -7.15 -26.09
N ARG A 670 5.73 -7.63 -27.18
CA ARG A 670 6.92 -8.49 -27.11
C ARG A 670 8.11 -7.74 -26.49
N LEU A 671 8.36 -6.51 -26.93
CA LEU A 671 9.43 -5.66 -26.38
C LEU A 671 9.24 -5.41 -24.87
N PHE A 672 8.03 -5.05 -24.44
CA PHE A 672 7.75 -4.82 -23.03
C PHE A 672 7.91 -6.08 -22.18
N ALA A 673 7.58 -7.26 -22.73
CA ALA A 673 7.84 -8.53 -22.05
C ALA A 673 9.33 -8.84 -21.87
N VAL A 674 10.20 -8.34 -22.77
CA VAL A 674 11.66 -8.43 -22.61
C VAL A 674 12.14 -7.46 -21.53
N ILE A 675 11.64 -6.22 -21.52
CA ILE A 675 12.00 -5.19 -20.53
C ILE A 675 11.55 -5.54 -19.10
N ARG A 676 10.45 -6.28 -18.97
CA ARG A 676 9.88 -6.71 -17.68
C ARG A 676 10.55 -7.91 -17.04
N ARG A 677 11.29 -8.70 -17.83
CA ARG A 677 12.07 -9.83 -17.33
C ARG A 677 13.36 -9.32 -16.72
#